data_AF-A0A1X7LZD8-F1
#
_entry.id   AF-A0A1X7LZD8-F1
#
_cell.length_a   1.000
_cell.length_b   1.000
_cell.length_c   1.000
_cell.angle_alpha   90.00
_cell.angle_beta   90.00
_cell.angle_gamma   90.00
#
_symmetry.space_group_name_H-M   'P 1'
#
loop_
_entity.id
_entity.type
_entity.pdbx_description
1 polymer ?
#
loop_
_entity_poly.entity_id
_entity_poly.type
_entity_poly.pdbx_seq_one_letter_code
_entity_poly.pdbx_strand_id
1 'polypeptide(L)'
;MSSVFFDRERIAEWLGDWTVAKARSVGAVSNVTWQGATLSGDVQGSQPQPYRTRVRFRTDGGSPWAHSDCTCPVGRDCKHVAALLLAELDYHDEMDHIIYVEDDSGRNGARSGARSGAGSAPDAFAARPANVSGTSSSGVRPELVSWLERFRERSQAADAAAGKADARKAGAARAETLAYRLNWSSFHMRHEVVLHRARCDAEGTIVEVGESWAEVEAALLRQPRFVSDEDLSILRGLWLGRSREDFGQFVLRGTSGAETLHKLIATGRLFFDFGTAPGHAGPTPLTRAADRPGRIEWEPLADQRLRPVLRTEPRASMVLPTEPVWYVDGVANEAGIVPLSLPFQQLPDYLAMPPISLAEAPLVASVLREVAPDLPPPPTQDAPAIRVIDVDPVPVLTLNSHVPAGTKAVKSAKAAPRKSAALELAAVSFDYDGVSINADSSVTLVPLPGGDVIHIRRRYDAEKKRLLELRKTGLQKVPTRSVYASRLLPDTMLGLPDADAWSAFVNDAVPELVANGWRVTMAPEFRYNVIEIDAIDGTAHQAGDGWFDLEMGIRVGERNVRLEPLLADLFRRDRRWLNGALETIGDSEPIELKTEENKRLRLRADRLKPVVRVLVDLFDSLGGALAEGAPLRVAAVDAGRLDALNDTGRWQFSGDDSIRELARRLQAGPGLREVPVPRGLKAELRVYQQQGLNWMQFLREQDLAGVLADDMGLGKTVQTLAHILAEKEAGRLARPALIVVPTTLVHNWREEARRFAPELKVLVLNGPQRKERFEQIGEHELILTTYALLWRDQKVLAEHDYHLLILDEAQYVKNASTKAAQAIRGLRARHRLCLTGTPLENHLGELWSQFDFLLPGFLGNQKDFTRRWRNPIEKNGDGVRRALLARRIRPFMLRRRKDEVAKELPAKTTIVCPVDLEGAQRDLYETVRIAMQERVRAAVSAQGLARSHIIVLDALLKLRQVCCDPRLVGAAGAAGRGGPGGPGGPGGAGGAGERLMRSAKLDLLLSMLPELIEEGRRVLLFSQFTGMLALIAAALDEAAIPYVTLTGETADRVRPVTRFQQGEVPLFLISLKAGGVGLNLTAADTVIHYDPWWNPAAENQATDRAHRLGQDKPVFVYKLIAAGSIEEKIVELQERKAVLADSILSQDAAGAAKFSDDDLDALFAPMPEIDGAR
;
A
#
# COMPACT_ATOMS: atom_id res chain seq x y z
N MET A 1 26.25 -31.18 -33.29
CA MET A 1 26.00 -30.41 -32.06
C MET A 1 25.45 -29.06 -32.49
N SER A 2 24.17 -28.79 -32.18
CA SER A 2 23.44 -27.64 -32.69
C SER A 2 23.95 -26.34 -32.05
N SER A 3 23.94 -25.23 -32.80
CA SER A 3 24.38 -23.91 -32.33
C SER A 3 23.22 -23.04 -31.81
N VAL A 4 22.05 -23.64 -31.54
CA VAL A 4 20.82 -22.92 -31.20
C VAL A 4 20.23 -23.48 -29.90
N PHE A 5 20.36 -22.71 -28.81
CA PHE A 5 19.74 -23.03 -27.52
C PHE A 5 18.36 -22.39 -27.40
N PHE A 6 17.37 -23.16 -26.96
CA PHE A 6 16.01 -22.73 -26.61
C PHE A 6 15.49 -23.58 -25.45
N ASP A 7 14.50 -23.10 -24.72
CA ASP A 7 13.89 -23.77 -23.57
C ASP A 7 12.36 -23.84 -23.74
N ARG A 8 11.67 -24.49 -22.80
CA ARG A 8 10.21 -24.66 -22.86
C ARG A 8 9.46 -23.33 -22.85
N GLU A 9 9.97 -22.31 -22.14
CA GLU A 9 9.38 -20.97 -22.11
C GLU A 9 9.45 -20.30 -23.48
N ARG A 10 10.58 -20.39 -24.18
CA ARG A 10 10.71 -19.83 -25.54
C ARG A 10 9.87 -20.57 -26.58
N ILE A 11 9.68 -21.89 -26.45
CA ILE A 11 8.74 -22.61 -27.31
C ILE A 11 7.30 -22.09 -27.09
N ALA A 12 6.94 -21.80 -25.84
CA ALA A 12 5.64 -21.22 -25.51
C ALA A 12 5.51 -19.77 -26.03
N GLU A 13 6.56 -18.97 -25.98
CA GLU A 13 6.57 -17.63 -26.61
C GLU A 13 6.39 -17.69 -28.13
N TRP A 14 7.02 -18.66 -28.81
CA TRP A 14 6.92 -18.78 -30.26
C TRP A 14 5.59 -19.36 -30.75
N LEU A 15 5.02 -20.34 -30.05
CA LEU A 15 3.86 -21.12 -30.52
C LEU A 15 2.57 -20.88 -29.73
N GLY A 16 2.66 -20.20 -28.59
CA GLY A 16 1.60 -20.02 -27.62
C GLY A 16 1.40 -21.23 -26.69
N ASP A 17 1.15 -20.96 -25.41
CA ASP A 17 0.96 -21.98 -24.35
C ASP A 17 -0.05 -23.08 -24.72
N TRP A 18 -1.14 -22.69 -25.38
CA TRP A 18 -2.20 -23.61 -25.77
C TRP A 18 -1.75 -24.62 -26.85
N THR A 19 -0.91 -24.19 -27.78
CA THR A 19 -0.35 -25.05 -28.83
C THR A 19 0.66 -26.02 -28.24
N VAL A 20 1.49 -25.54 -27.31
CA VAL A 20 2.48 -26.36 -26.58
C VAL A 20 1.79 -27.39 -25.70
N ALA A 21 0.69 -27.02 -25.02
CA ALA A 21 -0.10 -27.96 -24.24
C ALA A 21 -0.70 -29.08 -25.12
N LYS A 22 -1.17 -28.76 -26.32
CA LYS A 22 -1.69 -29.74 -27.30
C LYS A 22 -0.63 -30.65 -27.89
N ALA A 23 0.64 -30.26 -27.86
CA ALA A 23 1.75 -31.09 -28.36
C ALA A 23 1.89 -32.39 -27.55
N ARG A 24 1.51 -32.39 -26.27
CA ARG A 24 1.53 -33.56 -25.39
C ARG A 24 0.62 -34.71 -25.87
N SER A 25 -0.37 -34.41 -26.70
CA SER A 25 -1.30 -35.39 -27.25
C SER A 25 -0.96 -35.82 -28.68
N VAL A 26 0.25 -35.50 -29.16
CA VAL A 26 0.74 -35.83 -30.50
C VAL A 26 1.58 -37.12 -30.40
N GLY A 27 1.53 -37.97 -31.42
CA GLY A 27 2.27 -39.25 -31.43
C GLY A 27 3.77 -39.08 -31.57
N ALA A 28 4.49 -40.21 -31.64
CA ALA A 28 5.95 -40.25 -31.65
C ALA A 28 6.59 -39.32 -32.71
N VAL A 29 7.68 -38.67 -32.32
CA VAL A 29 8.56 -37.88 -33.19
C VAL A 29 9.74 -38.77 -33.60
N SER A 30 10.04 -38.83 -34.90
CA SER A 30 11.12 -39.66 -35.45
C SER A 30 11.89 -38.90 -36.53
N ASN A 31 13.06 -39.42 -36.92
CA ASN A 31 13.94 -38.82 -37.94
C ASN A 31 14.35 -37.37 -37.65
N VAL A 32 14.54 -37.02 -36.37
CA VAL A 32 14.97 -35.69 -35.95
C VAL A 32 16.39 -35.43 -36.44
N THR A 33 16.56 -34.39 -37.25
CA THR A 33 17.82 -34.07 -37.92
C THR A 33 18.05 -32.56 -37.96
N TRP A 34 19.28 -32.16 -37.67
CA TRP A 34 19.74 -30.78 -37.82
C TRP A 34 20.50 -30.59 -39.13
N GLN A 35 20.17 -29.51 -39.85
CA GLN A 35 20.94 -29.01 -40.98
C GLN A 35 21.16 -27.49 -40.82
N GLY A 36 22.35 -27.10 -40.35
CA GLY A 36 22.64 -25.71 -39.99
C GLY A 36 21.72 -25.22 -38.87
N ALA A 37 21.06 -24.07 -39.07
CA ALA A 37 20.05 -23.55 -38.15
C ALA A 37 18.63 -24.09 -38.40
N THR A 38 18.50 -25.26 -39.04
CA THR A 38 17.19 -25.88 -39.34
C THR A 38 17.07 -27.23 -38.65
N LEU A 39 16.03 -27.39 -37.84
CA LEU A 39 15.59 -28.64 -37.23
C LEU A 39 14.47 -29.25 -38.08
N SER A 40 14.55 -30.52 -38.42
CA SER A 40 13.46 -31.23 -39.11
C SER A 40 13.21 -32.60 -38.51
N GLY A 41 11.96 -33.06 -38.54
CA GLY A 41 11.57 -34.39 -38.10
C GLY A 41 10.17 -34.77 -38.56
N ASP A 42 9.87 -36.06 -38.49
CA ASP A 42 8.57 -36.63 -38.83
C ASP A 42 7.74 -36.82 -37.55
N VAL A 43 6.52 -36.30 -37.52
CA VAL A 43 5.67 -36.25 -36.33
C VAL A 43 4.37 -36.99 -36.57
N GLN A 44 4.12 -38.05 -35.80
CA GLN A 44 2.91 -38.86 -35.95
C GLN A 44 1.66 -38.08 -35.49
N GLY A 45 0.78 -37.78 -36.45
CA GLY A 45 -0.51 -37.13 -36.20
C GLY A 45 -1.68 -38.11 -36.26
N SER A 46 -2.88 -37.58 -36.52
CA SER A 46 -4.11 -38.37 -36.69
C SER A 46 -4.24 -39.06 -38.05
N GLN A 47 -3.33 -38.82 -38.99
CA GLN A 47 -3.28 -39.48 -40.30
C GLN A 47 -2.31 -40.67 -40.28
N PRO A 48 -2.51 -41.69 -41.13
CA PRO A 48 -1.63 -42.87 -41.17
C PRO A 48 -0.18 -42.55 -41.54
N GLN A 49 0.05 -41.50 -42.34
CA GLN A 49 1.38 -41.02 -42.70
C GLN A 49 1.82 -39.88 -41.75
N PRO A 50 3.04 -39.94 -41.17
CA PRO A 50 3.58 -38.88 -40.32
C PRO A 50 3.65 -37.52 -41.05
N TYR A 51 3.45 -36.44 -40.30
CA TYR A 51 3.62 -35.09 -40.84
C TYR A 51 5.09 -34.67 -40.79
N ARG A 52 5.60 -34.20 -41.93
CA ARG A 52 6.97 -33.70 -42.02
C ARG A 52 7.00 -32.27 -41.50
N THR A 53 7.85 -32.03 -40.51
CA THR A 53 7.91 -30.77 -39.76
C THR A 53 9.31 -30.20 -39.81
N ARG A 54 9.42 -28.88 -39.99
CA ARG A 54 10.70 -28.18 -40.10
C ARG A 54 10.63 -26.84 -39.37
N VAL A 55 11.67 -26.53 -38.60
CA VAL A 55 11.84 -25.26 -37.89
C VAL A 55 13.18 -24.65 -38.27
N ARG A 56 13.17 -23.41 -38.76
CA ARG A 56 14.38 -22.64 -39.10
C ARG A 56 14.59 -21.53 -38.06
N PHE A 57 15.78 -21.45 -37.50
CA PHE A 57 16.17 -20.47 -36.50
C PHE A 57 17.04 -19.37 -37.12
N ARG A 58 16.84 -18.13 -36.68
CA ARG A 58 17.75 -17.01 -36.96
C ARG A 58 18.40 -16.50 -35.67
N THR A 59 19.67 -16.11 -35.76
CA THR A 59 20.49 -15.67 -34.62
C THR A 59 21.21 -14.35 -34.92
N ASP A 60 20.46 -13.33 -35.34
CA ASP A 60 20.94 -11.98 -35.64
C ASP A 60 20.49 -10.99 -34.54
N GLY A 61 21.32 -10.81 -33.51
CA GLY A 61 21.33 -9.58 -32.67
C GLY A 61 20.25 -9.39 -31.58
N GLY A 62 19.47 -10.42 -31.25
CA GLY A 62 18.45 -10.42 -30.17
C GLY A 62 17.78 -11.80 -30.07
N SER A 63 16.92 -12.03 -29.06
CA SER A 63 16.29 -13.34 -28.76
C SER A 63 15.96 -14.15 -30.03
N PRO A 64 16.40 -15.42 -30.14
CA PRO A 64 16.19 -16.19 -31.37
C PRO A 64 14.70 -16.29 -31.67
N TRP A 65 14.33 -16.16 -32.93
CA TRP A 65 12.97 -16.44 -33.39
C TRP A 65 13.00 -17.57 -34.42
N ALA A 66 11.97 -18.39 -34.38
CA ALA A 66 11.87 -19.62 -35.15
C ALA A 66 10.74 -19.50 -36.18
N HIS A 67 11.01 -19.89 -37.42
CA HIS A 67 9.98 -20.03 -38.45
C HIS A 67 9.70 -21.50 -38.70
N SER A 68 8.44 -21.90 -38.61
CA SER A 68 8.04 -23.29 -38.72
C SER A 68 7.18 -23.57 -39.95
N ASP A 69 7.36 -24.75 -40.55
CA ASP A 69 6.54 -25.29 -41.63
C ASP A 69 6.24 -26.77 -41.33
N CYS A 70 5.00 -27.22 -41.56
CA CYS A 70 4.54 -28.59 -41.33
C CYS A 70 3.55 -29.02 -42.41
N THR A 71 3.60 -30.28 -42.84
CA THR A 71 2.68 -30.83 -43.86
C THR A 71 1.26 -31.10 -43.36
N CYS A 72 0.93 -30.75 -42.11
CA CYS A 72 -0.43 -30.87 -41.60
C CYS A 72 -1.35 -29.76 -42.14
N PRO A 73 -2.69 -29.90 -42.07
CA PRO A 73 -3.63 -28.90 -42.59
C PRO A 73 -3.48 -27.49 -41.98
N VAL A 74 -2.87 -27.38 -40.79
CA VAL A 74 -2.62 -26.10 -40.11
C VAL A 74 -1.39 -25.38 -40.70
N GLY A 75 -0.46 -26.11 -41.32
CA GLY A 75 0.66 -25.54 -42.07
C GLY A 75 1.82 -24.99 -41.23
N ARG A 76 1.57 -24.11 -40.26
CA ARG A 76 2.60 -23.46 -39.43
C ARG A 76 2.18 -23.37 -37.97
N ASP A 77 3.17 -23.22 -37.10
CA ASP A 77 3.02 -23.00 -35.65
C ASP A 77 2.01 -23.96 -34.99
N CYS A 78 2.01 -25.21 -35.45
CA CYS A 78 1.02 -26.21 -35.07
C CYS A 78 1.55 -27.09 -33.93
N LYS A 79 0.67 -27.89 -33.32
CA LYS A 79 1.06 -28.84 -32.27
C LYS A 79 2.16 -29.83 -32.68
N HIS A 80 2.31 -30.13 -33.97
CA HIS A 80 3.38 -30.99 -34.49
C HIS A 80 4.74 -30.28 -34.49
N VAL A 81 4.77 -28.96 -34.73
CA VAL A 81 5.96 -28.11 -34.57
C VAL A 81 6.39 -28.06 -33.10
N ALA A 82 5.43 -27.84 -32.21
CA ALA A 82 5.70 -27.86 -30.77
C ALA A 82 6.22 -29.23 -30.31
N ALA A 83 5.67 -30.33 -30.82
CA ALA A 83 6.14 -31.69 -30.50
C ALA A 83 7.59 -31.93 -30.96
N LEU A 84 7.96 -31.46 -32.16
CA LEU A 84 9.34 -31.57 -32.66
C LEU A 84 10.33 -30.78 -31.79
N LEU A 85 9.98 -29.57 -31.35
CA LEU A 85 10.84 -28.75 -30.48
C LEU A 85 10.98 -29.31 -29.07
N LEU A 86 9.91 -29.87 -28.51
CA LEU A 86 9.94 -30.50 -27.19
C LEU A 86 10.74 -31.81 -27.20
N ALA A 87 10.61 -32.61 -28.26
CA ALA A 87 11.38 -33.85 -28.40
C ALA A 87 12.89 -33.59 -28.48
N GLU A 88 13.31 -32.49 -29.13
CA GLU A 88 14.72 -32.07 -29.17
C GLU A 88 15.23 -31.62 -27.79
N LEU A 89 14.39 -30.94 -27.00
CA LEU A 89 14.75 -30.57 -25.62
C LEU A 89 14.90 -31.78 -24.71
N ASP A 90 13.95 -32.71 -24.78
CA ASP A 90 13.98 -33.92 -23.96
C ASP A 90 15.21 -34.80 -24.31
N TYR A 91 15.61 -34.84 -25.59
CA TYR A 91 16.84 -35.51 -26.03
C TYR A 91 18.12 -34.83 -25.50
N HIS A 92 18.12 -33.50 -25.37
CA HIS A 92 19.24 -32.75 -24.80
C HIS A 92 19.32 -32.90 -23.26
N ASP A 93 18.18 -32.90 -22.57
CA ASP A 93 18.10 -33.12 -21.11
C ASP A 93 18.54 -34.55 -20.71
N GLU A 94 18.27 -35.57 -21.55
CA GLU A 94 18.77 -36.94 -21.33
C GLU A 94 20.29 -37.08 -21.52
N MET A 95 20.91 -36.29 -22.41
CA MET A 95 22.37 -36.31 -22.63
C MET A 95 23.16 -35.58 -21.54
N ASP A 96 22.61 -34.51 -20.95
CA ASP A 96 23.26 -33.77 -19.84
C ASP A 96 23.29 -34.58 -18.52
N HIS A 97 22.42 -35.59 -18.38
CA HIS A 97 22.42 -36.52 -17.24
C HIS A 97 23.48 -37.64 -17.31
N ILE A 98 24.21 -37.79 -18.43
CA ILE A 98 25.22 -38.86 -18.62
C ILE A 98 26.67 -38.38 -18.32
N ILE A 99 26.90 -37.08 -18.06
CA ILE A 99 28.26 -36.52 -17.92
C ILE A 99 28.73 -36.36 -16.45
N TYR A 100 27.98 -36.80 -15.44
CA TYR A 100 28.43 -36.75 -14.03
C TYR A 100 28.06 -37.96 -13.19
N VAL A 101 28.97 -38.95 -13.13
CA VAL A 101 29.17 -39.89 -12.00
C VAL A 101 30.66 -40.32 -12.13
N GLU A 102 31.58 -40.30 -11.15
CA GLU A 102 31.57 -40.65 -9.72
C GLU A 102 32.89 -40.14 -9.09
N ASP A 103 32.94 -39.81 -7.79
CA ASP A 103 33.72 -40.52 -6.75
C ASP A 103 33.62 -39.77 -5.39
N ASP A 104 33.00 -40.37 -4.39
CA ASP A 104 33.74 -40.90 -3.23
C ASP A 104 32.78 -41.59 -2.24
N SER A 105 33.35 -42.63 -1.69
CA SER A 105 32.89 -43.75 -0.93
C SER A 105 32.41 -43.47 0.50
N GLY A 106 31.43 -44.29 0.93
CA GLY A 106 31.49 -44.98 2.21
C GLY A 106 30.60 -44.48 3.36
N ARG A 107 29.51 -45.20 3.66
CA ARG A 107 29.43 -46.17 4.79
C ARG A 107 27.99 -46.65 5.08
N ASN A 108 27.89 -47.98 5.20
CA ASN A 108 26.98 -48.81 6.04
C ASN A 108 25.47 -48.55 5.96
N GLY A 109 24.63 -49.49 5.49
CA GLY A 109 24.33 -50.79 6.10
C GLY A 109 23.03 -50.65 6.92
N ALA A 110 21.96 -51.45 6.81
CA ALA A 110 21.78 -52.79 6.30
C ALA A 110 20.26 -53.13 6.21
N ARG A 111 19.97 -54.31 5.62
CA ARG A 111 18.74 -55.16 5.73
C ARG A 111 17.57 -54.78 4.80
N SER A 112 16.92 -55.68 4.06
CA SER A 112 16.94 -57.17 4.03
C SER A 112 16.10 -57.70 2.86
N GLY A 113 16.50 -58.86 2.29
CA GLY A 113 15.65 -59.88 1.66
C GLY A 113 15.11 -59.58 0.25
N ALA A 114 15.72 -60.00 -0.86
CA ALA A 114 15.99 -61.37 -1.36
C ALA A 114 14.75 -62.22 -1.69
N ARG A 115 14.49 -62.40 -3.00
CA ARG A 115 14.25 -63.67 -3.72
C ARG A 115 14.00 -63.39 -5.22
N SER A 116 14.98 -63.70 -6.07
CA SER A 116 15.14 -64.93 -6.90
C SER A 116 14.42 -64.77 -8.26
N GLY A 117 15.06 -64.76 -9.42
CA GLY A 117 16.03 -65.70 -10.04
C GLY A 117 15.42 -66.06 -11.43
N ALA A 118 16.11 -66.37 -12.53
CA ALA A 118 17.46 -66.83 -12.78
C ALA A 118 17.77 -66.79 -14.31
N GLY A 119 19.06 -66.98 -14.66
CA GLY A 119 19.59 -67.35 -15.98
C GLY A 119 20.03 -66.15 -16.83
N SER A 120 21.27 -66.01 -17.31
CA SER A 120 22.35 -66.97 -17.57
C SER A 120 23.69 -66.22 -17.79
N ALA A 121 24.77 -66.78 -17.25
CA ALA A 121 26.18 -66.45 -17.55
C ALA A 121 26.62 -67.12 -18.90
N PRO A 122 27.89 -67.11 -19.36
CA PRO A 122 29.11 -66.58 -18.74
C PRO A 122 30.15 -65.89 -19.67
N ASP A 123 31.13 -65.26 -19.00
CA ASP A 123 32.58 -65.26 -19.19
C ASP A 123 33.27 -65.20 -20.58
N ALA A 124 34.25 -64.29 -20.61
CA ALA A 124 35.69 -64.59 -20.76
C ALA A 124 36.45 -64.25 -22.07
N PHE A 125 37.57 -63.58 -21.81
CA PHE A 125 38.89 -63.67 -22.45
C PHE A 125 39.13 -62.99 -23.81
N ALA A 126 39.70 -61.78 -23.67
CA ALA A 126 40.88 -61.26 -24.34
C ALA A 126 41.48 -62.02 -25.53
N ALA A 127 41.66 -61.29 -26.65
CA ALA A 127 42.78 -61.45 -27.56
C ALA A 127 43.01 -60.18 -28.41
N ARG A 128 44.23 -59.64 -28.37
CA ARG A 128 44.88 -58.91 -29.48
C ARG A 128 44.97 -59.86 -30.70
N PRO A 129 45.13 -59.44 -31.98
CA PRO A 129 46.13 -58.45 -32.42
C PRO A 129 45.82 -57.71 -33.76
N ALA A 130 46.87 -57.06 -34.28
CA ALA A 130 47.26 -56.99 -35.70
C ALA A 130 46.86 -55.77 -36.56
N ASN A 131 47.90 -54.96 -36.82
CA ASN A 131 48.24 -54.38 -38.12
C ASN A 131 47.82 -55.24 -39.32
N VAL A 132 47.26 -54.59 -40.36
CA VAL A 132 47.64 -54.87 -41.75
C VAL A 132 47.66 -53.55 -42.55
N SER A 133 48.86 -53.25 -43.02
CA SER A 133 49.20 -52.36 -44.13
C SER A 133 48.66 -52.84 -45.47
N GLY A 134 48.27 -51.93 -46.36
CA GLY A 134 48.12 -52.21 -47.80
C GLY A 134 47.46 -51.05 -48.54
N THR A 135 48.23 -50.05 -48.97
CA THR A 135 48.60 -49.83 -50.39
C THR A 135 47.43 -49.98 -51.38
N SER A 136 46.96 -48.88 -51.96
CA SER A 136 47.27 -48.51 -53.36
C SER A 136 46.25 -47.54 -53.97
N SER A 137 46.80 -46.57 -54.70
CA SER A 137 46.26 -45.96 -55.92
C SER A 137 44.91 -45.24 -55.88
N SER A 138 45.01 -43.95 -56.17
CA SER A 138 44.22 -43.23 -57.19
C SER A 138 42.74 -43.58 -57.33
N GLY A 139 41.91 -42.60 -56.96
CA GLY A 139 40.56 -42.52 -57.45
C GLY A 139 39.96 -41.19 -57.06
N VAL A 140 40.23 -40.14 -57.82
CA VAL A 140 39.36 -38.96 -57.79
C VAL A 140 37.94 -39.48 -58.04
N ARG A 141 37.00 -39.14 -57.16
CA ARG A 141 35.61 -39.61 -57.26
C ARG A 141 35.10 -39.39 -58.69
N PRO A 142 34.54 -40.40 -59.36
CA PRO A 142 34.04 -40.26 -60.73
C PRO A 142 33.06 -39.11 -60.88
N GLU A 143 32.28 -38.81 -59.83
CA GLU A 143 31.35 -37.68 -59.79
C GLU A 143 32.04 -36.31 -59.84
N LEU A 144 33.24 -36.19 -59.25
CA LEU A 144 34.03 -34.96 -59.26
C LEU A 144 34.77 -34.81 -60.59
N VAL A 145 35.27 -35.89 -61.19
CA VAL A 145 35.84 -35.87 -62.54
C VAL A 145 34.75 -35.56 -63.56
N SER A 146 33.59 -36.21 -63.51
CA SER A 146 32.46 -35.91 -64.40
C SER A 146 31.86 -34.52 -64.12
N TRP A 147 32.01 -33.94 -62.93
CA TRP A 147 31.64 -32.55 -62.70
C TRP A 147 32.70 -31.59 -63.26
N LEU A 148 34.00 -31.86 -63.07
CA LEU A 148 35.11 -31.06 -63.59
C LEU A 148 35.22 -31.13 -65.12
N GLU A 149 34.88 -32.26 -65.74
CA GLU A 149 34.76 -32.42 -67.19
C GLU A 149 33.51 -31.71 -67.70
N ARG A 150 32.33 -31.84 -67.07
CA ARG A 150 31.15 -31.04 -67.43
C ARG A 150 31.33 -29.54 -67.15
N PHE A 151 32.26 -29.16 -66.30
CA PHE A 151 32.64 -27.77 -66.01
C PHE A 151 33.65 -27.27 -67.06
N ARG A 152 34.63 -28.09 -67.47
CA ARG A 152 35.54 -27.80 -68.59
C ARG A 152 34.82 -27.79 -69.94
N GLU A 153 33.90 -28.70 -70.20
CA GLU A 153 33.07 -28.71 -71.41
C GLU A 153 32.14 -27.50 -71.46
N ARG A 154 31.61 -27.05 -70.31
CA ARG A 154 30.84 -25.79 -70.24
C ARG A 154 31.70 -24.53 -70.34
N SER A 155 32.95 -24.58 -69.88
CA SER A 155 33.92 -23.50 -70.04
C SER A 155 34.47 -23.41 -71.48
N GLN A 156 34.72 -24.55 -72.14
CA GLN A 156 35.20 -24.62 -73.52
C GLN A 156 34.07 -24.46 -74.55
N ALA A 157 32.81 -24.77 -74.20
CA ALA A 157 31.63 -24.38 -74.97
C ALA A 157 31.27 -22.90 -74.80
N ALA A 158 31.65 -22.27 -73.67
CA ALA A 158 31.54 -20.82 -73.49
C ALA A 158 32.63 -20.05 -74.28
N ASP A 159 33.83 -20.62 -74.44
CA ASP A 159 34.90 -20.04 -75.27
C ASP A 159 34.69 -20.26 -76.79
N ALA A 160 33.87 -21.24 -77.20
CA ALA A 160 33.47 -21.44 -78.61
C ALA A 160 32.21 -20.63 -79.03
N ALA A 161 31.55 -19.93 -78.10
CA ALA A 161 30.42 -19.03 -78.37
C ALA A 161 30.78 -17.53 -78.20
N ALA A 162 32.04 -17.20 -77.91
CA ALA A 162 32.56 -15.83 -77.88
C ALA A 162 33.16 -15.37 -79.22
N GLY A 163 33.33 -16.27 -80.19
CA GLY A 163 33.76 -15.98 -81.55
C GLY A 163 32.58 -15.76 -82.50
N LYS A 164 31.96 -14.58 -82.44
CA LYS A 164 30.91 -13.98 -83.33
C LYS A 164 29.68 -13.50 -82.57
N ALA A 165 29.87 -12.47 -81.76
CA ALA A 165 28.83 -11.48 -81.47
C ALA A 165 29.47 -10.14 -81.09
N ASP A 166 30.48 -9.73 -81.86
CA ASP A 166 30.81 -8.31 -81.95
C ASP A 166 29.75 -7.61 -82.81
N ALA A 167 29.39 -6.40 -82.39
CA ALA A 167 28.42 -5.50 -83.00
C ALA A 167 26.92 -5.83 -82.79
N ARG A 168 26.41 -5.61 -81.57
CA ARG A 168 25.23 -4.73 -81.28
C ARG A 168 24.75 -4.90 -79.83
N LYS A 169 25.26 -4.07 -78.93
CA LYS A 169 24.51 -3.29 -77.92
C LYS A 169 25.48 -2.50 -77.04
N ALA A 170 26.07 -1.47 -77.62
CA ALA A 170 26.30 -0.24 -76.87
C ALA A 170 24.94 0.36 -76.50
N GLY A 171 24.80 0.92 -75.29
CA GLY A 171 23.64 1.75 -74.97
C GLY A 171 23.02 1.49 -73.59
N ALA A 172 23.77 1.81 -72.54
CA ALA A 172 23.33 2.65 -71.43
C ALA A 172 24.51 2.73 -70.44
N ALA A 173 25.24 3.86 -70.42
CA ALA A 173 26.13 4.17 -69.31
C ALA A 173 25.31 4.06 -68.02
N ARG A 174 25.79 3.29 -67.04
CA ARG A 174 25.09 3.21 -65.75
C ARG A 174 25.04 4.63 -65.21
N ALA A 175 23.84 5.19 -65.08
CA ALA A 175 23.68 6.56 -64.60
C ALA A 175 24.31 6.74 -63.22
N GLU A 176 24.50 5.65 -62.46
CA GLU A 176 25.09 5.68 -61.12
C GLU A 176 26.05 4.51 -60.87
N THR A 177 27.05 4.74 -60.03
CA THR A 177 28.07 3.80 -59.57
C THR A 177 28.41 4.01 -58.09
N LEU A 178 29.34 3.21 -57.54
CA LEU A 178 29.95 3.45 -56.23
C LEU A 178 31.19 4.34 -56.34
N ALA A 179 31.28 5.32 -55.45
CA ALA A 179 32.48 6.11 -55.17
C ALA A 179 32.99 5.79 -53.76
N TYR A 180 34.31 5.72 -53.61
CA TYR A 180 34.96 5.36 -52.35
C TYR A 180 35.72 6.57 -51.82
N ARG A 181 35.52 6.94 -50.55
CA ARG A 181 36.27 8.02 -49.91
C ARG A 181 37.11 7.49 -48.76
N LEU A 182 38.38 7.90 -48.71
CA LEU A 182 39.22 7.68 -47.54
C LEU A 182 39.04 8.87 -46.58
N ASN A 183 38.41 8.62 -45.43
CA ASN A 183 38.06 9.65 -44.44
C ASN A 183 38.81 9.46 -43.11
N TRP A 184 38.96 10.52 -42.30
CA TRP A 184 39.37 10.44 -40.90
C TRP A 184 38.14 10.44 -39.98
N SER A 185 38.02 9.41 -39.14
CA SER A 185 36.98 9.33 -38.12
C SER A 185 37.46 10.06 -36.86
N SER A 186 36.86 11.20 -36.51
CA SER A 186 37.17 11.91 -35.25
C SER A 186 36.74 11.12 -34.01
N PHE A 187 35.73 10.26 -34.15
CA PHE A 187 35.21 9.44 -33.05
C PHE A 187 36.06 8.19 -32.77
N HIS A 188 36.65 7.57 -33.81
CA HIS A 188 37.52 6.39 -33.66
C HIS A 188 39.02 6.70 -33.77
N MET A 189 39.36 7.96 -34.08
CA MET A 189 40.74 8.44 -34.27
C MET A 189 41.55 7.58 -35.25
N ARG A 190 40.93 7.17 -36.36
CA ARG A 190 41.56 6.33 -37.41
C ARG A 190 40.97 6.61 -38.80
N HIS A 191 41.67 6.19 -39.85
CA HIS A 191 41.20 6.28 -41.24
C HIS A 191 40.25 5.14 -41.61
N GLU A 192 39.18 5.48 -42.34
CA GLU A 192 38.14 4.55 -42.77
C GLU A 192 37.72 4.80 -44.22
N VAL A 193 37.27 3.75 -44.90
CA VAL A 193 36.69 3.85 -46.25
C VAL A 193 35.17 4.01 -46.11
N VAL A 194 34.66 5.13 -46.63
CA VAL A 194 33.24 5.45 -46.70
C VAL A 194 32.75 5.27 -48.13
N LEU A 195 31.66 4.53 -48.30
CA LEU A 195 31.05 4.26 -49.60
C LEU A 195 29.99 5.33 -49.90
N HIS A 196 29.92 5.78 -51.14
CA HIS A 196 28.94 6.74 -51.62
C HIS A 196 28.32 6.26 -52.93
N ARG A 197 27.05 6.60 -53.16
CA ARG A 197 26.42 6.45 -54.47
C ARG A 197 26.72 7.69 -55.30
N ALA A 198 27.25 7.51 -56.51
CA ALA A 198 27.69 8.61 -57.37
C ALA A 198 27.05 8.52 -58.75
N ARG A 199 26.84 9.66 -59.40
CA ARG A 199 26.33 9.78 -60.78
C ARG A 199 27.50 9.93 -61.76
N CYS A 200 27.42 9.22 -62.89
CA CYS A 200 28.44 9.27 -63.93
C CYS A 200 27.97 10.00 -65.19
N ASP A 201 28.92 10.58 -65.94
CA ASP A 201 28.70 11.07 -67.31
C ASP A 201 28.68 9.92 -68.34
N ALA A 202 28.57 10.27 -69.62
CA ALA A 202 28.49 9.30 -70.71
C ALA A 202 29.78 8.47 -70.88
N GLU A 203 30.90 9.02 -70.41
CA GLU A 203 32.24 8.45 -70.41
C GLU A 203 32.52 7.59 -69.16
N GLY A 204 31.61 7.57 -68.19
CA GLY A 204 31.71 6.78 -66.95
C GLY A 204 32.45 7.50 -65.81
N THR A 205 32.84 8.76 -66.00
CA THR A 205 33.51 9.58 -64.98
C THR A 205 32.49 10.07 -63.97
N ILE A 206 32.85 10.06 -62.68
CA ILE A 206 31.98 10.56 -61.61
C ILE A 206 31.88 12.08 -61.71
N VAL A 207 30.65 12.58 -61.90
CA VAL A 207 30.34 14.03 -61.96
C VAL A 207 29.69 14.55 -60.69
N GLU A 208 28.94 13.71 -59.96
CA GLU A 208 28.26 14.10 -58.72
C GLU A 208 28.31 12.94 -57.72
N VAL A 209 28.67 13.23 -56.47
CA VAL A 209 28.69 12.23 -55.38
C VAL A 209 27.54 12.52 -54.42
N GLY A 210 26.67 11.53 -54.22
CA GLY A 210 25.54 11.60 -53.31
C GLY A 210 25.85 11.20 -51.87
N GLU A 211 24.80 10.92 -51.10
CA GLU A 211 24.92 10.52 -49.69
C GLU A 211 25.69 9.21 -49.50
N SER A 212 26.20 9.02 -48.28
CA SER A 212 26.90 7.79 -47.90
C SER A 212 25.96 6.58 -47.97
N TRP A 213 26.48 5.45 -48.45
CA TRP A 213 25.76 4.20 -48.62
C TRP A 213 26.39 3.10 -47.78
N ALA A 214 25.61 2.34 -47.01
CA ALA A 214 26.13 1.37 -46.04
C ALA A 214 25.57 -0.06 -46.16
N GLU A 215 24.72 -0.34 -47.16
CA GLU A 215 23.99 -1.62 -47.30
C GLU A 215 24.82 -2.76 -47.93
N VAL A 216 26.05 -2.96 -47.45
CA VAL A 216 27.00 -3.92 -48.04
C VAL A 216 26.52 -5.37 -47.93
N GLU A 217 25.96 -5.78 -46.78
CA GLU A 217 25.44 -7.14 -46.58
C GLU A 217 24.34 -7.50 -47.59
N ALA A 218 23.39 -6.58 -47.77
CA ALA A 218 22.30 -6.74 -48.73
C ALA A 218 22.83 -6.81 -50.17
N ALA A 219 23.85 -6.00 -50.51
CA ALA A 219 24.46 -6.02 -51.83
C ALA A 219 25.24 -7.31 -52.13
N LEU A 220 25.88 -7.91 -51.13
CA LEU A 220 26.58 -9.19 -51.26
C LEU A 220 25.62 -10.37 -51.47
N LEU A 221 24.42 -10.30 -50.87
CA LEU A 221 23.35 -11.27 -51.07
C LEU A 221 22.60 -11.06 -52.39
N ARG A 222 22.37 -9.81 -52.77
CA ARG A 222 21.67 -9.42 -54.00
C ARG A 222 22.27 -8.13 -54.57
N GLN A 223 23.06 -8.29 -55.64
CA GLN A 223 23.75 -7.19 -56.31
C GLN A 223 22.79 -6.10 -56.83
N PRO A 224 22.89 -4.85 -56.34
CA PRO A 224 22.13 -3.72 -56.85
C PRO A 224 22.60 -3.32 -58.26
N ARG A 225 21.71 -2.70 -59.05
CA ARG A 225 22.00 -2.34 -60.45
C ARG A 225 23.21 -1.39 -60.64
N PHE A 226 23.52 -0.58 -59.63
CA PHE A 226 24.64 0.38 -59.67
C PHE A 226 25.98 -0.22 -59.20
N VAL A 227 25.99 -1.44 -58.64
CA VAL A 227 27.20 -2.13 -58.15
C VAL A 227 27.73 -3.06 -59.23
N SER A 228 29.01 -2.93 -59.63
CA SER A 228 29.64 -3.81 -60.63
C SER A 228 30.17 -5.12 -60.01
N ASP A 229 30.58 -6.08 -60.84
CA ASP A 229 31.22 -7.31 -60.34
C ASP A 229 32.60 -7.03 -59.70
N GLU A 230 33.28 -5.99 -60.19
CA GLU A 230 34.50 -5.45 -59.59
C GLU A 230 34.22 -4.85 -58.20
N ASP A 231 33.13 -4.09 -58.06
CA ASP A 231 32.70 -3.53 -56.77
C ASP A 231 32.35 -4.64 -55.77
N LEU A 232 31.71 -5.73 -56.20
CA LEU A 232 31.44 -6.87 -55.32
C LEU A 232 32.72 -7.50 -54.75
N SER A 233 33.81 -7.56 -55.52
CA SER A 233 35.10 -8.06 -55.05
C SER A 233 35.68 -7.17 -53.95
N ILE A 234 35.60 -5.84 -54.12
CA ILE A 234 36.04 -4.84 -53.14
C ILE A 234 35.16 -4.91 -51.88
N LEU A 235 33.84 -4.93 -52.04
CA LEU A 235 32.87 -5.02 -50.95
C LEU A 235 33.06 -6.30 -50.12
N ARG A 236 33.38 -7.45 -50.75
CA ARG A 236 33.73 -8.69 -50.02
C ARG A 236 35.01 -8.53 -49.20
N GLY A 237 36.04 -7.90 -49.77
CA GLY A 237 37.30 -7.64 -49.06
C GLY A 237 37.09 -6.74 -47.84
N LEU A 238 36.37 -5.63 -48.02
CA LEU A 238 35.99 -4.73 -46.94
C LEU A 238 35.12 -5.42 -45.87
N TRP A 239 34.17 -6.27 -46.28
CA TRP A 239 33.28 -6.99 -45.36
C TRP A 239 34.01 -8.06 -44.53
N LEU A 240 34.93 -8.81 -45.13
CA LEU A 240 35.72 -9.85 -44.45
C LEU A 240 36.77 -9.26 -43.49
N GLY A 241 37.24 -8.03 -43.74
CA GLY A 241 38.20 -7.33 -42.88
C GLY A 241 37.63 -6.70 -41.61
N ARG A 242 36.33 -6.86 -41.33
CA ARG A 242 35.60 -6.17 -40.26
C ARG A 242 35.71 -6.92 -38.92
N SER A 243 36.03 -6.20 -37.83
CA SER A 243 35.91 -6.75 -36.46
C SER A 243 34.46 -6.71 -35.98
N ARG A 244 34.06 -7.60 -35.05
CA ARG A 244 32.72 -7.60 -34.41
C ARG A 244 32.41 -6.28 -33.68
N GLU A 245 33.44 -5.49 -33.38
CA GLU A 245 33.34 -4.20 -32.69
C GLU A 245 33.13 -3.00 -33.63
N ASP A 246 33.34 -3.17 -34.94
CA ASP A 246 33.29 -2.08 -35.92
C ASP A 246 31.88 -1.96 -36.53
N PHE A 247 30.95 -1.23 -35.90
CA PHE A 247 29.60 -1.04 -36.46
C PHE A 247 29.60 -0.05 -37.65
N GLY A 248 29.50 -0.57 -38.89
CA GLY A 248 29.27 0.21 -40.11
C GLY A 248 30.49 0.82 -40.81
N GLN A 249 31.70 0.36 -40.51
CA GLN A 249 32.95 1.01 -40.94
C GLN A 249 33.93 0.02 -41.59
N PHE A 250 34.69 0.47 -42.59
CA PHE A 250 35.67 -0.35 -43.29
C PHE A 250 37.09 0.20 -43.11
N VAL A 251 37.85 -0.43 -42.20
CA VAL A 251 39.23 -0.03 -41.91
C VAL A 251 40.20 -0.87 -42.75
N LEU A 252 41.19 -0.22 -43.36
CA LEU A 252 42.25 -0.90 -44.10
C LEU A 252 43.39 -1.25 -43.13
N ARG A 253 43.57 -2.53 -42.81
CA ARG A 253 44.66 -3.04 -41.95
C ARG A 253 45.31 -4.28 -42.54
N GLY A 254 46.59 -4.48 -42.22
CA GLY A 254 47.34 -5.68 -42.61
C GLY A 254 47.41 -5.89 -44.13
N THR A 255 47.63 -7.14 -44.54
CA THR A 255 47.80 -7.55 -45.94
C THR A 255 46.51 -7.42 -46.76
N SER A 256 45.37 -7.83 -46.20
CA SER A 256 44.06 -7.70 -46.87
C SER A 256 43.64 -6.24 -47.09
N GLY A 257 44.01 -5.35 -46.17
CA GLY A 257 43.84 -3.90 -46.32
C GLY A 257 44.66 -3.33 -47.47
N ALA A 258 45.94 -3.73 -47.60
CA ALA A 258 46.80 -3.30 -48.72
C ALA A 258 46.25 -3.77 -50.08
N GLU A 259 45.81 -5.03 -50.17
CA GLU A 259 45.20 -5.57 -51.40
C GLU A 259 43.90 -4.85 -51.76
N THR A 260 43.08 -4.52 -50.77
CA THR A 260 41.81 -3.82 -50.98
C THR A 260 42.05 -2.39 -51.42
N LEU A 261 43.03 -1.69 -50.84
CA LEU A 261 43.44 -0.35 -51.25
C LEU A 261 43.96 -0.33 -52.70
N HIS A 262 44.75 -1.33 -53.08
CA HIS A 262 45.22 -1.47 -54.46
C HIS A 262 44.06 -1.63 -55.45
N LYS A 263 43.07 -2.48 -55.12
CA LYS A 263 41.85 -2.65 -55.92
C LYS A 263 41.03 -1.37 -56.00
N LEU A 264 40.88 -0.65 -54.87
CA LEU A 264 40.16 0.62 -54.81
C LEU A 264 40.78 1.68 -55.74
N ILE A 265 42.11 1.83 -55.73
CA ILE A 265 42.82 2.77 -56.62
C ILE A 265 42.66 2.35 -58.09
N ALA A 266 42.77 1.05 -58.39
CA ALA A 266 42.62 0.52 -59.74
C ALA A 266 41.26 0.84 -60.38
N THR A 267 40.20 1.01 -59.57
CA THR A 267 38.88 1.39 -60.08
C THR A 267 38.81 2.82 -60.64
N GLY A 268 39.77 3.68 -60.32
CA GLY A 268 39.70 5.12 -60.61
C GLY A 268 38.59 5.86 -59.87
N ARG A 269 38.00 5.26 -58.83
CA ARG A 269 36.84 5.78 -58.07
C ARG A 269 37.12 5.95 -56.57
N LEU A 270 38.38 5.93 -56.15
CA LEU A 270 38.81 6.22 -54.78
C LEU A 270 39.24 7.67 -54.65
N PHE A 271 38.73 8.39 -53.65
CA PHE A 271 38.95 9.82 -53.46
C PHE A 271 39.46 10.13 -52.04
N PHE A 272 40.33 11.12 -51.93
CA PHE A 272 40.74 11.69 -50.65
C PHE A 272 39.75 12.76 -50.18
N ASP A 273 39.42 13.67 -51.09
CA ASP A 273 38.35 14.66 -50.95
C ASP A 273 37.54 14.71 -52.25
N PHE A 274 36.28 15.14 -52.15
CA PHE A 274 35.40 15.30 -53.31
C PHE A 274 35.49 16.71 -53.95
N GLY A 275 36.54 17.47 -53.62
CA GLY A 275 36.81 18.78 -54.21
C GLY A 275 37.15 18.71 -55.70
N THR A 276 36.76 19.74 -56.46
CA THR A 276 37.06 19.86 -57.89
C THR A 276 38.42 20.53 -58.10
N ALA A 277 39.31 19.89 -58.87
CA ALA A 277 40.53 20.52 -59.32
C ALA A 277 40.24 21.56 -60.43
N PRO A 278 41.01 22.67 -60.54
CA PRO A 278 40.85 23.63 -61.62
C PRO A 278 40.91 22.94 -63.00
N GLY A 279 39.84 23.04 -63.79
CA GLY A 279 39.75 22.45 -65.14
C GLY A 279 39.14 21.05 -65.23
N HIS A 280 38.62 20.47 -64.13
CA HIS A 280 37.88 19.20 -64.14
C HIS A 280 36.40 19.40 -63.78
N ALA A 281 35.51 18.64 -64.42
CA ALA A 281 34.06 18.71 -64.20
C ALA A 281 33.56 17.88 -62.98
N GLY A 282 34.46 17.22 -62.25
CA GLY A 282 34.16 16.33 -61.12
C GLY A 282 35.36 16.12 -60.18
N PRO A 283 35.22 15.34 -59.10
CA PRO A 283 36.29 15.08 -58.14
C PRO A 283 37.45 14.30 -58.78
N THR A 284 38.68 14.53 -58.30
CA THR A 284 39.89 13.87 -58.82
C THR A 284 40.23 12.61 -58.01
N PRO A 285 40.28 11.41 -58.63
CA PRO A 285 40.57 10.19 -57.90
C PRO A 285 42.05 10.05 -57.54
N LEU A 286 42.34 9.27 -56.50
CA LEU A 286 43.68 8.86 -56.11
C LEU A 286 44.28 7.94 -57.17
N THR A 287 45.51 8.24 -57.57
CA THR A 287 46.29 7.44 -58.53
C THR A 287 47.48 6.75 -57.86
N ARG A 288 47.95 5.64 -58.43
CA ARG A 288 49.14 4.94 -57.92
C ARG A 288 50.41 5.70 -58.32
N ALA A 289 51.16 6.18 -57.33
CA ALA A 289 52.44 6.87 -57.51
C ALA A 289 53.64 5.97 -57.22
N ALA A 290 54.88 6.47 -57.31
CA ALA A 290 56.09 5.74 -56.94
C ALA A 290 56.22 5.54 -55.42
N ASP A 291 57.02 4.57 -54.99
CA ASP A 291 57.24 4.29 -53.57
C ASP A 291 58.10 5.39 -52.90
N ARG A 292 57.77 5.78 -51.67
CA ARG A 292 58.45 6.88 -50.93
C ARG A 292 59.16 6.34 -49.69
N PRO A 293 60.45 6.63 -49.46
CA PRO A 293 61.13 6.22 -48.23
C PRO A 293 60.43 6.79 -46.99
N GLY A 294 60.38 5.99 -45.92
CA GLY A 294 59.77 6.37 -44.65
C GLY A 294 60.72 6.26 -43.45
N ARG A 295 60.59 7.18 -42.49
CA ARG A 295 61.31 7.16 -41.20
C ARG A 295 60.34 7.41 -40.05
N ILE A 296 60.52 6.67 -38.96
CA ILE A 296 59.77 6.87 -37.71
C ILE A 296 60.46 7.95 -36.90
N GLU A 297 59.70 8.94 -36.45
CA GLU A 297 60.15 10.04 -35.61
C GLU A 297 59.20 10.26 -34.43
N TRP A 298 59.71 10.80 -33.32
CA TRP A 298 58.88 11.26 -32.22
C TRP A 298 58.52 12.74 -32.45
N GLU A 299 57.24 13.00 -32.74
CA GLU A 299 56.73 14.35 -32.97
C GLU A 299 56.21 14.95 -31.65
N PRO A 300 56.71 16.14 -31.25
CA PRO A 300 56.12 16.90 -30.17
C PRO A 300 54.79 17.53 -30.62
N LEU A 301 53.77 17.36 -29.80
CA LEU A 301 52.46 17.99 -29.94
C LEU A 301 52.44 19.37 -29.27
N ALA A 302 51.40 20.16 -29.57
CA ALA A 302 51.22 21.52 -29.06
C ALA A 302 51.15 21.61 -27.52
N ASP A 303 50.84 20.50 -26.85
CA ASP A 303 50.74 20.38 -25.39
C ASP A 303 51.97 19.70 -24.75
N GLN A 304 53.10 19.69 -25.46
CA GLN A 304 54.38 19.08 -25.03
C GLN A 304 54.36 17.56 -24.87
N ARG A 305 53.27 16.87 -25.28
CA ARG A 305 53.27 15.40 -25.39
C ARG A 305 54.01 14.96 -26.65
N LEU A 306 54.54 13.74 -26.63
CA LEU A 306 55.26 13.10 -27.71
C LEU A 306 54.42 11.98 -28.29
N ARG A 307 54.46 11.79 -29.61
CA ARG A 307 53.89 10.62 -30.26
C ARG A 307 54.82 10.09 -31.35
N PRO A 308 54.85 8.78 -31.60
CA PRO A 308 55.57 8.25 -32.75
C PRO A 308 54.77 8.53 -34.03
N VAL A 309 55.43 9.03 -35.06
CA VAL A 309 54.85 9.25 -36.39
C VAL A 309 55.76 8.66 -37.45
N LEU A 310 55.17 8.07 -38.49
CA LEU A 310 55.90 7.65 -39.68
C LEU A 310 55.83 8.77 -40.71
N ARG A 311 56.98 9.39 -41.01
CA ARG A 311 57.11 10.43 -42.04
C ARG A 311 57.68 9.87 -43.32
N THR A 312 57.22 10.38 -44.46
CA THR A 312 57.74 10.05 -45.79
C THR A 312 58.49 11.23 -46.39
N GLU A 313 59.40 10.97 -47.33
CA GLU A 313 60.03 11.99 -48.18
C GLU A 313 59.70 11.73 -49.66
N PRO A 314 58.98 12.62 -50.37
CA PRO A 314 58.28 13.82 -49.89
C PRO A 314 57.15 13.51 -48.90
N ARG A 315 56.80 14.52 -48.07
CA ARG A 315 55.80 14.38 -47.00
C ARG A 315 54.42 14.08 -47.57
N ALA A 316 53.86 12.93 -47.20
CA ALA A 316 52.48 12.56 -47.52
C ALA A 316 51.46 13.20 -46.57
N SER A 317 50.20 13.28 -46.99
CA SER A 317 49.09 13.73 -46.14
C SER A 317 48.79 12.75 -45.01
N MET A 318 48.96 11.44 -45.24
CA MET A 318 48.82 10.39 -44.23
C MET A 318 49.55 9.10 -44.60
N VAL A 319 49.70 8.23 -43.62
CA VAL A 319 50.25 6.89 -43.75
C VAL A 319 49.27 5.87 -43.16
N LEU A 320 48.96 4.83 -43.91
CA LEU A 320 48.05 3.75 -43.55
C LEU A 320 48.84 2.54 -43.06
N PRO A 321 48.55 2.01 -41.85
CA PRO A 321 49.24 0.85 -41.28
C PRO A 321 48.73 -0.46 -41.91
N THR A 322 49.03 -0.63 -43.20
CA THR A 322 48.78 -1.85 -43.99
C THR A 322 50.10 -2.60 -44.22
N GLU A 323 50.05 -3.84 -44.71
CA GLU A 323 51.25 -4.63 -45.01
C GLU A 323 51.29 -4.97 -46.51
N PRO A 324 52.15 -4.33 -47.33
CA PRO A 324 53.11 -3.27 -46.99
C PRO A 324 52.44 -1.94 -46.64
N VAL A 325 53.18 -1.02 -45.99
CA VAL A 325 52.66 0.27 -45.52
C VAL A 325 52.38 1.19 -46.72
N TRP A 326 51.23 1.87 -46.72
CA TRP A 326 50.86 2.80 -47.79
C TRP A 326 50.89 4.25 -47.32
N TYR A 327 51.32 5.17 -48.16
CA TYR A 327 51.11 6.60 -47.99
C TYR A 327 49.99 7.09 -48.92
N VAL A 328 49.31 8.15 -48.49
CA VAL A 328 48.34 8.89 -49.31
C VAL A 328 48.68 10.37 -49.25
N ASP A 329 48.83 10.97 -50.42
CA ASP A 329 49.09 12.39 -50.64
C ASP A 329 47.84 13.02 -51.24
N GLY A 330 47.05 13.67 -50.40
CA GLY A 330 45.83 14.35 -50.79
C GLY A 330 46.06 15.65 -51.55
N VAL A 331 47.30 16.16 -51.62
CA VAL A 331 47.63 17.35 -52.43
C VAL A 331 47.92 16.93 -53.87
N ALA A 332 48.71 15.87 -54.05
CA ALA A 332 49.00 15.31 -55.37
C ALA A 332 47.90 14.36 -55.89
N ASN A 333 46.94 13.97 -55.03
CA ASN A 333 45.99 12.88 -55.27
C ASN A 333 46.68 11.57 -55.68
N GLU A 334 47.71 11.22 -54.92
CA GLU A 334 48.59 10.08 -55.17
C GLU A 334 48.64 9.16 -53.95
N ALA A 335 48.79 7.86 -54.18
CA ALA A 335 49.04 6.89 -53.12
C ALA A 335 50.12 5.90 -53.56
N GLY A 336 50.99 5.50 -52.62
CA GLY A 336 52.04 4.54 -52.90
C GLY A 336 52.59 3.83 -51.68
N ILE A 337 53.58 2.97 -51.86
CA ILE A 337 54.13 2.15 -50.77
C ILE A 337 55.26 2.90 -50.05
N VAL A 338 55.34 2.71 -48.74
CA VAL A 338 56.43 3.17 -47.88
C VAL A 338 57.31 1.96 -47.53
N PRO A 339 58.44 1.72 -48.22
CA PRO A 339 59.35 0.65 -47.83
C PRO A 339 59.97 0.96 -46.46
N LEU A 340 59.80 0.02 -45.51
CA LEU A 340 60.37 0.07 -44.17
C LEU A 340 61.27 -1.13 -43.94
N SER A 341 62.37 -0.92 -43.21
CA SER A 341 63.28 -1.98 -42.77
C SER A 341 62.84 -2.68 -41.47
N LEU A 342 61.68 -2.30 -40.90
CA LEU A 342 61.19 -2.76 -39.60
C LEU A 342 60.09 -3.84 -39.76
N PRO A 343 60.00 -4.83 -38.86
CA PRO A 343 58.92 -5.82 -38.87
C PRO A 343 57.55 -5.16 -38.72
N PHE A 344 56.60 -5.50 -39.59
CA PHE A 344 55.26 -4.89 -39.57
C PHE A 344 54.45 -5.26 -38.31
N GLN A 345 54.69 -6.42 -37.69
CA GLN A 345 53.83 -6.95 -36.61
C GLN A 345 53.59 -5.98 -35.44
N GLN A 346 54.60 -5.23 -35.02
CA GLN A 346 54.52 -4.30 -33.87
C GLN A 346 54.30 -2.85 -34.29
N LEU A 347 54.41 -2.55 -35.60
CA LEU A 347 54.41 -1.19 -36.11
C LEU A 347 53.03 -0.48 -36.01
N PRO A 348 51.89 -1.13 -36.31
CA PRO A 348 50.57 -0.53 -36.14
C PRO A 348 50.30 -0.11 -34.69
N ASP A 349 50.60 -0.98 -33.73
CA ASP A 349 50.37 -0.70 -32.30
C ASP A 349 51.31 0.39 -31.79
N TYR A 350 52.55 0.39 -32.28
CA TYR A 350 53.52 1.43 -31.97
C TYR A 350 53.09 2.80 -32.51
N LEU A 351 52.66 2.91 -33.78
CA LEU A 351 52.17 4.18 -34.36
C LEU A 351 50.81 4.62 -33.81
N ALA A 352 50.02 3.68 -33.26
CA ALA A 352 48.76 3.97 -32.58
C ALA A 352 48.94 4.33 -31.09
N MET A 353 50.18 4.35 -30.59
CA MET A 353 50.47 4.69 -29.20
C MET A 353 49.87 6.08 -28.86
N PRO A 354 49.15 6.21 -27.74
CA PRO A 354 48.60 7.49 -27.32
C PRO A 354 49.73 8.50 -27.08
N PRO A 355 49.50 9.81 -27.27
CA PRO A 355 50.52 10.80 -26.96
C PRO A 355 50.95 10.74 -25.49
N ILE A 356 52.25 10.58 -25.27
CA ILE A 356 52.85 10.41 -23.94
C ILE A 356 53.49 11.72 -23.48
N SER A 357 53.45 12.03 -22.20
CA SER A 357 54.15 13.17 -21.62
C SER A 357 55.66 12.90 -21.52
N LEU A 358 56.45 13.97 -21.35
CA LEU A 358 57.88 13.86 -21.08
C LEU A 358 58.18 13.07 -19.79
N ALA A 359 57.27 13.07 -18.81
CA ALA A 359 57.39 12.29 -17.58
C ALA A 359 57.17 10.78 -17.80
N GLU A 360 56.35 10.40 -18.79
CA GLU A 360 56.08 9.01 -19.15
C GLU A 360 57.13 8.41 -20.09
N ALA A 361 57.93 9.26 -20.77
CA ALA A 361 58.93 8.83 -21.75
C ALA A 361 59.95 7.80 -21.21
N PRO A 362 60.51 7.91 -19.99
CA PRO A 362 61.45 6.92 -19.45
C PRO A 362 60.81 5.54 -19.27
N LEU A 363 59.55 5.50 -18.85
CA LEU A 363 58.79 4.27 -18.66
C LEU A 363 58.55 3.57 -20.00
N VAL A 364 58.08 4.32 -21.00
CA VAL A 364 57.83 3.80 -22.35
C VAL A 364 59.14 3.33 -23.00
N ALA A 365 60.24 4.07 -22.84
CA ALA A 365 61.56 3.65 -23.30
C ALA A 365 62.02 2.34 -22.64
N SER A 366 61.70 2.12 -21.36
CA SER A 366 62.03 0.87 -20.68
C SER A 366 61.25 -0.32 -21.25
N VAL A 367 59.94 -0.17 -21.46
CA VAL A 367 59.09 -1.24 -22.01
C VAL A 367 59.46 -1.55 -23.47
N LEU A 368 59.72 -0.52 -24.29
CA LEU A 368 60.13 -0.72 -25.69
C LEU A 368 61.45 -1.47 -25.82
N ARG A 369 62.42 -1.23 -24.93
CA ARG A 369 63.69 -1.97 -24.92
C ARG A 369 63.51 -3.46 -24.64
N GLU A 370 62.49 -3.84 -23.88
CA GLU A 370 62.21 -5.24 -23.53
C GLU A 370 61.40 -5.95 -24.63
N VAL A 371 60.39 -5.29 -25.17
CA VAL A 371 59.37 -5.94 -26.04
C VAL A 371 59.60 -5.70 -27.53
N ALA A 372 60.25 -4.59 -27.91
CA ALA A 372 60.39 -4.14 -29.29
C ALA A 372 61.70 -3.34 -29.53
N PRO A 373 62.89 -3.97 -29.38
CA PRO A 373 64.18 -3.28 -29.37
C PRO A 373 64.54 -2.61 -30.71
N ASP A 374 63.93 -3.05 -31.81
CA ASP A 374 64.16 -2.50 -33.16
C ASP A 374 63.39 -1.18 -33.40
N LEU A 375 62.46 -0.80 -32.52
CA LEU A 375 61.68 0.45 -32.62
C LEU A 375 62.37 1.60 -31.88
N PRO A 376 62.33 2.83 -32.40
CA PRO A 376 63.05 3.95 -31.80
C PRO A 376 62.42 4.38 -30.45
N PRO A 377 63.18 4.46 -29.35
CA PRO A 377 62.62 4.88 -28.06
C PRO A 377 62.27 6.38 -28.04
N PRO A 378 61.34 6.83 -27.18
CA PRO A 378 61.05 8.25 -27.03
C PRO A 378 62.25 9.01 -26.45
N PRO A 379 62.43 10.30 -26.80
CA PRO A 379 63.47 11.13 -26.19
C PRO A 379 63.22 11.27 -24.69
N THR A 380 64.22 10.95 -23.87
CA THR A 380 64.16 11.00 -22.41
C THR A 380 64.98 12.18 -21.89
N GLN A 381 64.46 12.91 -20.89
CA GLN A 381 65.25 13.79 -20.03
C GLN A 381 65.55 13.05 -18.72
N ASP A 382 66.68 13.34 -18.06
CA ASP A 382 67.08 12.73 -16.79
C ASP A 382 66.00 12.96 -15.71
N ALA A 383 65.11 11.97 -15.55
CA ALA A 383 64.04 11.96 -14.58
C ALA A 383 64.33 10.90 -13.49
N PRO A 384 63.95 11.15 -12.22
CA PRO A 384 64.27 10.29 -11.09
C PRO A 384 63.65 8.89 -11.21
N ALA A 385 64.30 7.91 -10.60
CA ALA A 385 63.89 6.51 -10.63
C ALA A 385 62.45 6.30 -10.12
N ILE A 386 61.66 5.53 -10.87
CA ILE A 386 60.28 5.14 -10.53
C ILE A 386 60.26 4.47 -9.15
N ARG A 387 59.44 4.98 -8.22
CA ARG A 387 59.26 4.41 -6.89
C ARG A 387 58.52 3.07 -7.00
N VAL A 388 59.12 2.00 -6.48
CA VAL A 388 58.54 0.65 -6.45
C VAL A 388 57.89 0.38 -5.09
N ILE A 389 56.61 0.00 -5.08
CA ILE A 389 55.88 -0.48 -3.89
C ILE A 389 55.87 -2.01 -3.92
N ASP A 390 56.43 -2.63 -2.87
CA ASP A 390 56.53 -4.08 -2.71
C ASP A 390 56.16 -4.46 -1.27
N VAL A 391 54.86 -4.50 -0.98
CA VAL A 391 54.28 -4.82 0.33
C VAL A 391 53.22 -5.90 0.18
N ASP A 392 52.87 -6.57 1.29
CA ASP A 392 51.75 -7.51 1.30
C ASP A 392 50.41 -6.76 1.14
N PRO A 393 49.53 -7.19 0.22
CA PRO A 393 48.28 -6.49 -0.04
C PRO A 393 47.24 -6.73 1.05
N VAL A 394 46.47 -5.68 1.36
CA VAL A 394 45.24 -5.82 2.17
C VAL A 394 44.06 -6.11 1.23
N PRO A 395 43.34 -7.23 1.39
CA PRO A 395 42.19 -7.53 0.55
C PRO A 395 41.00 -6.64 0.93
N VAL A 396 40.40 -6.01 -0.08
CA VAL A 396 39.26 -5.09 0.07
C VAL A 396 38.05 -5.66 -0.68
N LEU A 397 36.92 -5.75 0.01
CA LEU A 397 35.64 -6.18 -0.54
C LEU A 397 34.66 -5.01 -0.54
N THR A 398 34.12 -4.65 -1.70
CA THR A 398 33.14 -3.57 -1.83
C THR A 398 31.77 -4.13 -2.23
N LEU A 399 30.74 -3.92 -1.42
CA LEU A 399 29.36 -4.39 -1.67
C LEU A 399 28.48 -3.26 -2.19
N ASN A 400 27.75 -3.49 -3.29
CA ASN A 400 26.87 -2.49 -3.89
C ASN A 400 25.58 -3.12 -4.50
N SER A 401 24.50 -2.34 -4.57
CA SER A 401 23.28 -2.68 -5.31
C SER A 401 23.22 -1.87 -6.60
N HIS A 402 23.38 -2.52 -7.74
CA HIS A 402 23.31 -1.88 -9.05
C HIS A 402 21.89 -1.89 -9.60
N VAL A 403 21.35 -0.74 -9.98
CA VAL A 403 20.09 -0.64 -10.72
C VAL A 403 20.41 -0.53 -12.20
N PRO A 404 19.99 -1.49 -13.06
CA PRO A 404 20.29 -1.41 -14.48
C PRO A 404 19.66 -0.14 -15.09
N ALA A 405 20.49 0.78 -15.57
CA ALA A 405 20.03 1.99 -16.24
C ALA A 405 19.56 1.63 -17.66
N GLY A 406 18.26 1.75 -17.95
CA GLY A 406 17.76 1.59 -19.31
C GLY A 406 16.29 1.19 -19.49
N THR A 407 15.60 0.65 -18.48
CA THR A 407 14.17 0.36 -18.61
C THR A 407 13.34 1.62 -18.40
N LYS A 408 13.22 2.45 -19.45
CA LYS A 408 12.02 3.27 -19.59
C LYS A 408 10.86 2.30 -19.52
N ALA A 409 10.02 2.43 -18.48
CA ALA A 409 8.82 1.64 -18.32
C ALA A 409 8.06 1.62 -19.64
N VAL A 410 8.10 0.49 -20.35
CA VAL A 410 7.24 0.28 -21.51
C VAL A 410 5.83 0.26 -20.93
N LYS A 411 5.07 1.32 -21.18
CA LYS A 411 3.63 1.37 -20.90
C LYS A 411 2.94 0.39 -21.85
N SER A 412 3.03 -0.91 -21.61
CA SER A 412 2.11 -1.88 -22.20
C SER A 412 0.96 -2.08 -21.20
N ALA A 413 -0.26 -1.81 -21.66
CA ALA A 413 -1.43 -1.61 -20.81
C ALA A 413 -2.03 -2.90 -20.20
N LYS A 414 -1.30 -4.02 -20.12
CA LYS A 414 -1.86 -5.29 -19.63
C LYS A 414 -0.92 -6.19 -18.79
N ALA A 415 0.27 -5.72 -18.42
CA ALA A 415 1.12 -6.45 -17.46
C ALA A 415 1.51 -5.53 -16.30
N ALA A 416 1.38 -6.03 -15.07
CA ALA A 416 1.82 -5.32 -13.88
C ALA A 416 3.29 -4.89 -14.03
N PRO A 417 3.66 -3.67 -13.60
CA PRO A 417 5.05 -3.22 -13.69
C PRO A 417 5.93 -4.13 -12.81
N ARG A 418 6.67 -5.05 -13.42
CA ARG A 418 7.82 -5.69 -12.75
C ARG A 418 8.83 -4.59 -12.48
N LYS A 419 8.93 -4.15 -11.22
CA LYS A 419 10.02 -3.28 -10.76
C LYS A 419 11.33 -3.94 -11.19
N SER A 420 12.19 -3.19 -11.87
CA SER A 420 13.60 -3.56 -12.08
C SER A 420 14.19 -3.90 -10.70
N ALA A 421 14.45 -5.18 -10.45
CA ALA A 421 15.09 -5.62 -9.21
C ALA A 421 16.54 -5.15 -9.28
N ALA A 422 16.97 -4.31 -8.33
CA ALA A 422 18.38 -3.97 -8.20
C ALA A 422 19.16 -5.28 -7.97
N LEU A 423 20.32 -5.39 -8.60
CA LEU A 423 21.16 -6.58 -8.56
C LEU A 423 22.34 -6.31 -7.62
N GLU A 424 22.52 -7.18 -6.65
CA GLU A 424 23.54 -7.06 -5.62
C GLU A 424 24.85 -7.66 -6.11
N LEU A 425 25.91 -6.89 -5.97
CA LEU A 425 27.22 -7.19 -6.51
C LEU A 425 28.30 -6.89 -5.46
N ALA A 426 29.36 -7.70 -5.50
CA ALA A 426 30.56 -7.52 -4.72
C ALA A 426 31.76 -7.36 -5.66
N ALA A 427 32.58 -6.32 -5.43
CA ALA A 427 33.82 -6.08 -6.15
C ALA A 427 35.02 -6.33 -5.22
N VAL A 428 36.11 -6.89 -5.75
CA VAL A 428 37.30 -7.23 -4.99
C VAL A 428 38.50 -6.44 -5.50
N SER A 429 39.21 -5.79 -4.59
CA SER A 429 40.48 -5.12 -4.87
C SER A 429 41.52 -5.43 -3.79
N PHE A 430 42.78 -5.11 -4.08
CA PHE A 430 43.92 -5.28 -3.21
C PHE A 430 44.60 -3.93 -3.01
N ASP A 431 44.70 -3.52 -1.75
CA ASP A 431 45.35 -2.27 -1.35
C ASP A 431 46.83 -2.51 -1.07
N TYR A 432 47.68 -1.84 -1.84
CA TYR A 432 49.13 -1.80 -1.69
C TYR A 432 49.56 -0.41 -1.21
N ASP A 433 49.68 -0.24 0.12
CA ASP A 433 50.12 1.01 0.76
C ASP A 433 49.30 2.26 0.34
N GLY A 434 47.96 2.13 0.36
CA GLY A 434 47.02 3.19 0.00
C GLY A 434 46.59 3.20 -1.46
N VAL A 435 47.10 2.27 -2.28
CA VAL A 435 46.78 2.16 -3.71
C VAL A 435 45.98 0.90 -3.98
N SER A 436 44.69 1.06 -4.28
CA SER A 436 43.76 -0.04 -4.53
C SER A 436 43.80 -0.49 -6.00
N ILE A 437 44.22 -1.73 -6.24
CA ILE A 437 44.21 -2.38 -7.56
C ILE A 437 43.10 -3.43 -7.60
N ASN A 438 42.22 -3.38 -8.61
CA ASN A 438 41.20 -4.44 -8.79
C ASN A 438 41.87 -5.80 -9.03
N ALA A 439 41.27 -6.87 -8.49
CA ALA A 439 41.85 -8.21 -8.53
C ALA A 439 42.16 -8.71 -9.96
N ASP A 440 41.40 -8.26 -10.94
CA ASP A 440 41.45 -8.64 -12.37
C ASP A 440 42.31 -7.74 -13.25
N SER A 441 42.75 -6.61 -12.71
CA SER A 441 43.64 -5.70 -13.42
C SER A 441 44.95 -6.42 -13.77
N SER A 442 45.63 -6.03 -14.83
CA SER A 442 47.04 -6.37 -15.07
C SER A 442 47.96 -5.18 -14.80
N VAL A 443 47.39 -4.06 -14.37
CA VAL A 443 48.12 -2.80 -14.15
C VAL A 443 49.10 -2.99 -12.99
N THR A 444 50.37 -2.76 -13.28
CA THR A 444 51.45 -2.67 -12.29
C THR A 444 51.91 -1.23 -12.10
N LEU A 445 51.58 -0.31 -13.02
CA LEU A 445 52.02 1.09 -12.97
C LEU A 445 50.81 1.98 -12.69
N VAL A 446 50.82 2.66 -11.56
CA VAL A 446 49.69 3.50 -11.12
C VAL A 446 50.12 4.96 -11.08
N PRO A 447 49.43 5.86 -11.80
CA PRO A 447 49.68 7.29 -11.70
C PRO A 447 49.10 7.82 -10.38
N LEU A 448 49.87 8.64 -9.67
CA LEU A 448 49.41 9.33 -8.46
C LEU A 448 48.89 10.74 -8.77
N PRO A 449 47.96 11.28 -7.96
CA PRO A 449 47.54 12.68 -8.04
C PRO A 449 48.72 13.61 -7.71
N GLY A 450 49.48 14.00 -8.73
CA GLY A 450 50.76 14.71 -8.60
C GLY A 450 51.70 14.56 -9.79
N GLY A 451 51.44 13.60 -10.69
CA GLY A 451 52.22 13.37 -11.91
C GLY A 451 53.30 12.30 -11.78
N ASP A 452 53.57 11.84 -10.56
CA ASP A 452 54.45 10.69 -10.30
C ASP A 452 53.78 9.37 -10.69
N VAL A 453 54.56 8.46 -11.26
CA VAL A 453 54.15 7.08 -11.53
C VAL A 453 54.87 6.15 -10.57
N ILE A 454 54.09 5.29 -9.89
CA ILE A 454 54.63 4.25 -9.02
C ILE A 454 54.48 2.88 -9.68
N HIS A 455 55.46 2.00 -9.46
CA HIS A 455 55.40 0.61 -9.90
C HIS A 455 55.06 -0.28 -8.72
N ILE A 456 53.93 -0.96 -8.76
CA ILE A 456 53.48 -1.90 -7.74
C ILE A 456 53.88 -3.31 -8.17
N ARG A 457 54.73 -3.95 -7.35
CA ARG A 457 55.05 -5.36 -7.52
C ARG A 457 53.95 -6.21 -6.89
N ARG A 458 53.04 -6.68 -7.73
CA ARG A 458 51.90 -7.48 -7.26
C ARG A 458 52.33 -8.86 -6.75
N ARG A 459 51.83 -9.20 -5.56
CA ARG A 459 52.04 -10.48 -4.89
C ARG A 459 50.92 -11.46 -5.25
N TYR A 460 50.92 -11.93 -6.50
CA TYR A 460 49.85 -12.78 -7.05
C TYR A 460 49.54 -14.03 -6.22
N ASP A 461 50.53 -14.64 -5.57
CA ASP A 461 50.33 -15.80 -4.69
C ASP A 461 49.50 -15.43 -3.44
N ALA A 462 49.78 -14.27 -2.84
CA ALA A 462 49.02 -13.75 -1.70
C ALA A 462 47.60 -13.37 -2.11
N GLU A 463 47.44 -12.69 -3.25
CA GLU A 463 46.14 -12.33 -3.81
C GLU A 463 45.29 -13.59 -4.09
N LYS A 464 45.88 -14.62 -4.71
CA LYS A 464 45.22 -15.90 -5.01
C LYS A 464 44.75 -16.60 -3.75
N LYS A 465 45.54 -16.60 -2.67
CA LYS A 465 45.15 -17.17 -1.38
C LYS A 465 43.91 -16.47 -0.81
N ARG A 466 43.88 -15.13 -0.84
CA ARG A 466 42.72 -14.35 -0.39
C ARG A 466 41.49 -14.61 -1.26
N LEU A 467 41.62 -14.64 -2.58
CA LEU A 467 40.48 -14.95 -3.47
C LEU A 467 39.88 -16.34 -3.20
N LEU A 468 40.69 -17.32 -2.79
CA LEU A 468 40.20 -18.63 -2.38
C LEU A 468 39.44 -18.60 -1.05
N GLU A 469 39.85 -17.75 -0.09
CA GLU A 469 39.10 -17.50 1.15
C GLU A 469 37.71 -16.92 0.82
N LEU A 470 37.65 -15.94 -0.08
CA LEU A 470 36.39 -15.30 -0.47
C LEU A 470 35.43 -16.29 -1.17
N ARG A 471 35.93 -17.20 -2.01
CA ARG A 471 35.08 -18.22 -2.67
C ARG A 471 34.35 -19.13 -1.69
N LYS A 472 34.90 -19.38 -0.49
CA LYS A 472 34.25 -20.21 0.54
C LYS A 472 32.98 -19.57 1.12
N THR A 473 32.79 -18.27 0.92
CA THR A 473 31.61 -17.53 1.39
C THR A 473 30.38 -17.67 0.48
N GLY A 474 30.51 -18.42 -0.62
CA GLY A 474 29.42 -18.65 -1.59
C GLY A 474 29.33 -17.60 -2.71
N LEU A 475 30.16 -16.56 -2.68
CA LEU A 475 30.25 -15.57 -3.77
C LEU A 475 30.75 -16.21 -5.07
N GLN A 476 29.98 -16.03 -6.15
CA GLN A 476 30.24 -16.56 -7.48
C GLN A 476 30.36 -15.45 -8.50
N LYS A 477 31.05 -15.70 -9.62
CA LYS A 477 31.17 -14.73 -10.72
C LYS A 477 29.81 -14.55 -11.39
N VAL A 478 29.32 -13.31 -11.47
CA VAL A 478 28.06 -12.99 -12.14
C VAL A 478 28.29 -13.02 -13.66
N PRO A 479 27.52 -13.80 -14.45
CA PRO A 479 27.68 -13.82 -15.89
C PRO A 479 27.32 -12.46 -16.52
N THR A 480 28.25 -11.86 -17.26
CA THR A 480 28.09 -10.53 -17.89
C THR A 480 26.88 -10.43 -18.83
N ARG A 481 26.42 -11.57 -19.37
CA ARG A 481 25.23 -11.67 -20.25
C ARG A 481 23.89 -11.66 -19.50
N SER A 482 23.89 -11.77 -18.17
CA SER A 482 22.68 -11.88 -17.35
C SER A 482 22.13 -10.54 -16.85
N VAL A 483 22.83 -9.43 -17.10
CA VAL A 483 22.40 -8.09 -16.66
C VAL A 483 22.23 -7.18 -17.87
N TYR A 484 20.97 -6.79 -18.15
CA TYR A 484 20.65 -5.74 -19.13
C TYR A 484 21.06 -4.35 -18.60
N ALA A 485 22.36 -4.08 -18.55
CA ALA A 485 22.90 -2.75 -18.24
C ALA A 485 23.30 -2.02 -19.53
N SER A 486 23.09 -0.70 -19.57
CA SER A 486 23.56 0.19 -20.65
C SER A 486 25.09 0.29 -20.74
N ARG A 487 25.82 -0.25 -19.75
CA ARG A 487 27.27 -0.45 -19.74
C ARG A 487 27.53 -1.90 -19.37
N LEU A 488 28.49 -2.54 -20.04
CA LEU A 488 29.01 -3.87 -19.66
C LEU A 488 29.47 -3.79 -18.19
N LEU A 489 28.88 -4.61 -17.32
CA LEU A 489 29.44 -4.81 -15.98
C LEU A 489 30.84 -5.43 -16.13
N PRO A 490 31.82 -5.08 -15.27
CA PRO A 490 33.10 -5.75 -15.28
C PRO A 490 32.92 -7.26 -15.10
N ASP A 491 33.69 -8.06 -15.85
CA ASP A 491 33.65 -9.53 -15.84
C ASP A 491 34.02 -10.17 -14.48
N THR A 492 34.22 -9.35 -13.45
CA THR A 492 34.83 -9.70 -12.17
C THR A 492 33.96 -9.33 -10.98
N MET A 493 32.75 -8.86 -11.25
CA MET A 493 31.73 -8.70 -10.22
C MET A 493 31.28 -10.08 -9.71
N LEU A 494 31.26 -10.20 -8.39
CA LEU A 494 30.78 -11.37 -7.69
C LEU A 494 29.35 -11.13 -7.20
N GLY A 495 28.58 -12.20 -7.05
CA GLY A 495 27.23 -12.17 -6.52
C GLY A 495 26.88 -13.49 -5.85
N LEU A 496 25.79 -13.50 -5.10
CA LEU A 496 25.21 -14.71 -4.53
C LEU A 496 24.07 -15.22 -5.43
N PRO A 497 23.82 -16.55 -5.44
CA PRO A 497 22.82 -17.16 -6.32
C PRO A 497 21.39 -16.66 -6.06
N ASP A 498 21.06 -16.38 -4.79
CA ASP A 498 19.71 -15.99 -4.38
C ASP A 498 19.72 -14.68 -3.56
N ALA A 499 18.62 -13.93 -3.63
CA ALA A 499 18.46 -12.69 -2.87
C ALA A 499 18.53 -12.93 -1.35
N ASP A 500 17.97 -14.03 -0.85
CA ASP A 500 17.94 -14.34 0.59
C ASP A 500 19.33 -14.70 1.14
N ALA A 501 20.25 -15.19 0.31
CA ALA A 501 21.61 -15.54 0.71
C ALA A 501 22.44 -14.31 1.13
N TRP A 502 22.10 -13.12 0.62
CA TRP A 502 22.80 -11.88 0.97
C TRP A 502 22.64 -11.48 2.43
N SER A 503 21.50 -11.78 3.05
CA SER A 503 21.29 -11.47 4.47
C SER A 503 22.19 -12.32 5.37
N ALA A 504 22.30 -13.62 5.08
CA ALA A 504 23.20 -14.53 5.80
C ALA A 504 24.67 -14.14 5.57
N PHE A 505 25.04 -13.80 4.33
CA PHE A 505 26.39 -13.35 4.03
C PHE A 505 26.80 -12.09 4.81
N VAL A 506 25.93 -11.08 4.88
CA VAL A 506 26.22 -9.84 5.62
C VAL A 506 26.30 -10.07 7.14
N ASN A 507 25.43 -10.93 7.69
CA ASN A 507 25.37 -11.15 9.13
C ASN A 507 26.45 -12.11 9.64
N ASP A 508 26.80 -13.14 8.85
CA ASP A 508 27.67 -14.23 9.32
C ASP A 508 29.06 -14.17 8.68
N ALA A 509 29.14 -14.04 7.35
CA ALA A 509 30.40 -14.14 6.62
C ALA A 509 31.22 -12.85 6.63
N VAL A 510 30.59 -11.67 6.59
CA VAL A 510 31.30 -10.38 6.62
C VAL A 510 32.10 -10.19 7.92
N PRO A 511 31.54 -10.43 9.13
CA PRO A 511 32.33 -10.36 10.37
C PRO A 511 33.55 -11.29 10.38
N GLU A 512 33.40 -12.52 9.86
CA GLU A 512 34.49 -13.49 9.76
C GLU A 512 35.60 -13.02 8.79
N LEU A 513 35.22 -12.45 7.64
CA LEU A 513 36.18 -11.85 6.70
C LEU A 513 36.96 -10.71 7.34
N VAL A 514 36.28 -9.79 8.05
CA VAL A 514 36.93 -8.68 8.76
C VAL A 514 37.89 -9.20 9.83
N ALA A 515 37.49 -10.22 10.61
CA ALA A 515 38.37 -10.86 11.58
C ALA A 515 39.62 -11.51 10.93
N ASN A 516 39.50 -12.02 9.70
CA ASN A 516 40.58 -12.60 8.92
C ASN A 516 41.44 -11.57 8.14
N GLY A 517 41.26 -10.28 8.42
CA GLY A 517 42.08 -9.19 7.88
C GLY A 517 41.55 -8.60 6.57
N TRP A 518 40.29 -8.83 6.20
CA TRP A 518 39.64 -8.14 5.09
C TRP A 518 39.14 -6.75 5.49
N ARG A 519 39.23 -5.81 4.56
CA ARG A 519 38.56 -4.52 4.67
C ARG A 519 37.27 -4.57 3.85
N VAL A 520 36.11 -4.52 4.51
CA VAL A 520 34.81 -4.58 3.83
C VAL A 520 34.16 -3.20 3.84
N THR A 521 33.77 -2.71 2.66
CA THR A 521 33.08 -1.43 2.46
C THR A 521 31.73 -1.67 1.81
N MET A 522 30.65 -1.12 2.38
CA MET A 522 29.30 -1.23 1.81
C MET A 522 28.85 0.13 1.26
N ALA A 523 28.39 0.16 0.01
CA ALA A 523 27.84 1.37 -0.59
C ALA A 523 26.54 1.81 0.13
N PRO A 524 26.23 3.11 0.24
CA PRO A 524 24.99 3.60 0.87
C PRO A 524 23.72 3.04 0.24
N GLU A 525 23.73 2.81 -1.07
CA GLU A 525 22.62 2.27 -1.85
C GLU A 525 22.45 0.75 -1.71
N PHE A 526 23.39 0.04 -1.07
CA PHE A 526 23.36 -1.41 -0.91
C PHE A 526 22.16 -1.86 -0.06
N ARG A 527 21.33 -2.75 -0.61
CA ARG A 527 20.05 -3.19 -0.02
C ARG A 527 20.18 -3.81 1.37
N TYR A 528 21.28 -4.51 1.61
CA TYR A 528 21.53 -5.25 2.85
C TYR A 528 22.41 -4.47 3.84
N ASN A 529 22.70 -3.19 3.56
CA ASN A 529 23.29 -2.27 4.53
C ASN A 529 22.20 -1.78 5.50
N VAL A 530 21.73 -2.71 6.34
CA VAL A 530 20.58 -2.53 7.22
C VAL A 530 21.07 -2.57 8.66
N ILE A 531 20.78 -1.51 9.41
CA ILE A 531 21.06 -1.48 10.84
C ILE A 531 19.82 -2.01 11.57
N GLU A 532 19.97 -3.15 12.24
CA GLU A 532 18.94 -3.67 13.14
C GLU A 532 18.90 -2.84 14.42
N ILE A 533 17.68 -2.50 14.84
CA ILE A 533 17.44 -1.63 15.99
C ILE A 533 16.83 -2.44 17.10
N ASP A 534 17.54 -2.56 18.23
CA ASP A 534 17.11 -3.37 19.37
C ASP A 534 16.18 -2.66 20.36
N ALA A 535 16.31 -1.35 20.51
CA ALA A 535 15.53 -0.57 21.46
C ALA A 535 15.09 0.78 20.87
N ILE A 536 13.93 1.24 21.33
CA ILE A 536 13.41 2.58 21.03
C ILE A 536 13.29 3.32 22.37
N ASP A 537 13.95 4.47 22.45
CA ASP A 537 13.99 5.33 23.63
C ASP A 537 12.96 6.47 23.48
N GLY A 538 12.35 6.90 24.58
CA GLY A 538 11.39 8.01 24.57
C GLY A 538 11.55 8.95 25.76
N THR A 539 11.41 10.24 25.52
CA THR A 539 11.43 11.30 26.53
C THR A 539 10.16 12.15 26.42
N ALA A 540 9.57 12.56 27.55
CA ALA A 540 8.56 13.62 27.58
C ALA A 540 9.06 14.79 28.41
N HIS A 541 8.80 15.99 27.89
CA HIS A 541 9.04 17.24 28.57
C HIS A 541 7.72 17.99 28.75
N GLN A 542 7.49 18.59 29.91
CA GLN A 542 6.30 19.41 30.15
C GLN A 542 6.40 20.70 29.33
N ALA A 543 5.45 20.87 28.39
CA ALA A 543 5.21 22.15 27.74
C ALA A 543 4.22 22.96 28.59
N GLY A 544 4.36 24.29 28.58
CA GLY A 544 3.35 25.17 29.20
C GLY A 544 1.93 24.86 28.71
N ASP A 545 0.93 25.17 29.53
CA ASP A 545 -0.52 24.99 29.24
C ASP A 545 -1.08 23.56 29.35
N GLY A 546 -0.41 22.66 30.08
CA GLY A 546 -0.96 21.31 30.38
C GLY A 546 -0.75 20.28 29.25
N TRP A 547 0.26 20.49 28.41
CA TRP A 547 0.69 19.59 27.34
C TRP A 547 2.10 19.04 27.63
N PHE A 548 2.40 17.88 27.07
CA PHE A 548 3.73 17.27 27.08
C PHE A 548 4.25 17.17 25.64
N ASP A 549 5.47 17.63 25.41
CA ASP A 549 6.20 17.39 24.16
C ASP A 549 6.89 16.02 24.27
N LEU A 550 6.53 15.09 23.39
CA LEU A 550 7.08 13.75 23.28
C LEU A 550 8.19 13.74 22.22
N GLU A 551 9.36 13.25 22.62
CA GLU A 551 10.49 12.95 21.75
C GLU A 551 10.75 11.44 21.76
N MET A 552 10.91 10.84 20.59
CA MET A 552 11.17 9.41 20.38
C MET A 552 12.48 9.26 19.60
N GLY A 553 13.40 8.51 20.17
CA GLY A 553 14.73 8.28 19.64
C GLY A 553 15.00 6.80 19.41
N ILE A 554 15.83 6.49 18.43
CA ILE A 554 16.39 5.17 18.21
C ILE A 554 17.90 5.27 18.31
N ARG A 555 18.52 4.41 19.11
CA ARG A 555 19.98 4.31 19.20
C ARG A 555 20.54 3.50 18.04
N VAL A 556 21.38 4.14 17.23
CA VAL A 556 22.09 3.54 16.09
C VAL A 556 23.59 3.71 16.33
N GLY A 557 24.23 2.68 16.89
CA GLY A 557 25.61 2.78 17.39
C GLY A 557 25.70 3.71 18.60
N GLU A 558 26.51 4.78 18.49
CA GLU A 558 26.63 5.82 19.52
C GLU A 558 25.70 7.04 19.32
N ARG A 559 24.94 7.09 18.22
CA ARG A 559 24.08 8.24 17.89
C ARG A 559 22.61 7.94 18.12
N ASN A 560 21.86 8.94 18.61
CA ASN A 560 20.40 8.86 18.75
C ASN A 560 19.72 9.49 17.51
N VAL A 561 18.83 8.75 16.86
CA VAL A 561 18.10 9.16 15.65
C VAL A 561 16.64 9.42 16.01
N ARG A 562 16.13 10.61 15.70
CA ARG A 562 14.71 10.94 15.91
C ARG A 562 13.80 10.05 15.07
N LEU A 563 12.80 9.45 15.70
CA LEU A 563 11.90 8.46 15.11
C LEU A 563 10.68 9.10 14.44
N GLU A 564 10.23 10.27 14.89
CA GLU A 564 9.03 10.95 14.39
C GLU A 564 9.04 11.21 12.89
N PRO A 565 10.12 11.78 12.30
CA PRO A 565 10.15 12.05 10.86
C PRO A 565 10.14 10.74 10.05
N LEU A 566 10.77 9.70 10.58
CA LEU A 566 10.84 8.37 9.97
C LEU A 566 9.46 7.70 9.95
N LEU A 567 8.71 7.79 11.05
CA LEU A 567 7.34 7.26 11.14
C LEU A 567 6.38 8.05 10.25
N ALA A 568 6.51 9.37 10.16
CA ALA A 568 5.68 10.20 9.28
C ALA A 568 5.85 9.79 7.80
N ASP A 569 7.09 9.53 7.38
CA ASP A 569 7.41 9.02 6.06
C ASP A 569 6.92 7.57 5.85
N LEU A 570 7.06 6.69 6.84
CA LEU A 570 6.49 5.33 6.81
C LEU A 570 4.97 5.36 6.58
N PHE A 571 4.23 6.16 7.35
CA PHE A 571 2.76 6.20 7.25
C PHE A 571 2.27 6.81 5.94
N ARG A 572 3.07 7.68 5.32
CA ARG A 572 2.79 8.22 3.98
C ARG A 572 2.93 7.13 2.91
N ARG A 573 3.90 6.23 3.06
CA ARG A 573 4.18 5.13 2.12
C ARG A 573 3.25 3.93 2.33
N ASP A 574 2.98 3.58 3.58
CA ASP A 574 2.13 2.44 3.96
C ASP A 574 0.96 2.91 4.83
N ARG A 575 -0.22 3.01 4.19
CA ARG A 575 -1.45 3.47 4.84
C ARG A 575 -2.05 2.44 5.80
N ARG A 576 -1.58 1.18 5.82
CA ARG A 576 -2.09 0.13 6.72
C ARG A 576 -1.91 0.50 8.19
N TRP A 577 -0.87 1.27 8.50
CA TRP A 577 -0.54 1.73 9.85
C TRP A 577 -1.57 2.69 10.47
N LEU A 578 -2.33 3.45 9.68
CA LEU A 578 -3.27 4.48 10.17
C LEU A 578 -4.75 4.15 9.93
N ASN A 579 -5.06 3.31 8.94
CA ASN A 579 -6.43 3.10 8.44
C ASN A 579 -7.21 1.98 9.18
N GLY A 580 -6.86 1.66 10.42
CA GLY A 580 -7.50 0.55 11.17
C GLY A 580 -7.12 -0.85 10.64
N ALA A 581 -6.23 -0.93 9.66
CA ALA A 581 -5.69 -2.16 9.09
C ALA A 581 -4.37 -2.60 9.74
N LEU A 582 -4.07 -2.11 10.95
CA LEU A 582 -2.82 -2.42 11.66
C LEU A 582 -2.64 -3.94 11.89
N GLU A 583 -3.74 -4.67 12.07
CA GLU A 583 -3.74 -6.12 12.25
C GLU A 583 -3.43 -6.90 10.97
N THR A 584 -3.52 -6.26 9.79
CA THR A 584 -3.14 -6.88 8.52
C THR A 584 -1.63 -6.94 8.31
N ILE A 585 -0.88 -6.20 9.13
CA ILE A 585 0.59 -6.21 9.13
C ILE A 585 1.01 -7.41 9.98
N GLY A 586 1.85 -8.32 9.48
CA GLY A 586 2.31 -9.46 10.30
C GLY A 586 3.25 -8.99 11.42
N ASP A 587 3.22 -9.61 12.61
CA ASP A 587 4.12 -9.21 13.72
C ASP A 587 5.61 -9.35 13.40
N SER A 588 5.96 -10.32 12.56
CA SER A 588 7.31 -10.55 12.04
C SER A 588 7.61 -9.76 10.76
N GLU A 589 6.65 -8.97 10.25
CA GLU A 589 6.84 -8.21 9.01
C GLU A 589 7.97 -7.20 9.19
N PRO A 590 9.00 -7.20 8.32
CA PRO A 590 10.11 -6.27 8.42
C PRO A 590 9.71 -4.88 7.90
N ILE A 591 9.95 -3.87 8.72
CA ILE A 591 9.64 -2.47 8.43
C ILE A 591 10.94 -1.72 8.17
N GLU A 592 11.04 -1.14 6.99
CA GLU A 592 12.18 -0.31 6.59
C GLU A 592 11.90 1.17 6.84
N LEU A 593 12.75 1.82 7.63
CA LEU A 593 12.82 3.27 7.80
C LEU A 593 14.07 3.81 7.10
N LYS A 594 14.00 5.04 6.58
CA LYS A 594 15.15 5.70 5.92
C LYS A 594 15.49 7.02 6.59
N THR A 595 16.72 7.16 7.05
CA THR A 595 17.22 8.42 7.63
C THR A 595 17.50 9.48 6.56
N GLU A 596 17.73 10.74 6.98
CA GLU A 596 18.17 11.83 6.08
C GLU A 596 19.50 11.51 5.38
N GLU A 597 20.43 10.83 6.07
CA GLU A 597 21.68 10.30 5.49
C GLU A 597 21.48 9.08 4.55
N ASN A 598 20.22 8.76 4.19
CA ASN A 598 19.83 7.61 3.36
C ASN A 598 20.22 6.22 3.94
N LYS A 599 20.51 6.14 5.24
CA LYS A 599 20.72 4.86 5.93
C LYS A 599 19.40 4.13 6.08
N ARG A 600 19.40 2.82 5.84
CA ARG A 600 18.23 1.95 6.02
C ARG A 600 18.25 1.32 7.40
N LEU A 601 17.17 1.56 8.12
CA LEU A 601 16.92 1.06 9.46
C LEU A 601 15.83 -0.01 9.36
N ARG A 602 16.04 -1.19 9.95
CA ARG A 602 15.03 -2.26 9.94
C ARG A 602 14.59 -2.60 11.35
N LEU A 603 13.29 -2.72 11.48
CA LEU A 603 12.59 -3.02 12.72
C LEU A 603 11.45 -3.98 12.39
N ARG A 604 11.14 -4.88 13.32
CA ARG A 604 9.97 -5.74 13.19
C ARG A 604 8.69 -4.96 13.50
N ALA A 605 7.61 -5.29 12.82
CA ALA A 605 6.33 -4.62 13.00
C ALA A 605 5.81 -4.71 14.45
N ASP A 606 6.04 -5.83 15.15
CA ASP A 606 5.66 -5.99 16.56
C ASP A 606 6.30 -4.95 17.50
N ARG A 607 7.42 -4.32 17.10
CA ARG A 607 8.07 -3.25 17.87
C ARG A 607 7.38 -1.90 17.71
N LEU A 608 6.83 -1.61 16.53
CA LEU A 608 6.13 -0.37 16.24
C LEU A 608 4.63 -0.44 16.56
N LYS A 609 3.99 -1.59 16.36
CA LYS A 609 2.55 -1.77 16.53
C LYS A 609 2.01 -1.26 17.87
N PRO A 610 2.63 -1.51 19.04
CA PRO A 610 2.13 -0.98 20.31
C PRO A 610 2.09 0.54 20.36
N VAL A 611 3.13 1.19 19.85
CA VAL A 611 3.26 2.66 19.85
C VAL A 611 2.35 3.29 18.85
N VAL A 612 2.28 2.72 17.64
CA VAL A 612 1.31 3.13 16.66
C VAL A 612 -0.09 2.92 17.24
N ARG A 613 -0.43 1.78 17.85
CA ARG A 613 -1.75 1.57 18.48
C ARG A 613 -2.10 2.61 19.56
N VAL A 614 -1.13 3.06 20.35
CA VAL A 614 -1.34 4.05 21.41
C VAL A 614 -1.40 5.49 20.89
N LEU A 615 -0.62 5.81 19.86
CA LEU A 615 -0.40 7.17 19.34
C LEU A 615 -0.94 7.36 17.90
N VAL A 616 -1.61 6.35 17.31
CA VAL A 616 -2.21 6.36 15.93
C VAL A 616 -2.92 7.67 15.71
N ASP A 617 -3.66 8.02 16.74
CA ASP A 617 -4.60 9.08 16.77
C ASP A 617 -3.83 10.44 16.73
N LEU A 618 -2.70 10.57 17.42
CA LEU A 618 -1.80 11.73 17.32
C LEU A 618 -1.11 11.82 15.95
N PHE A 619 -0.64 10.70 15.40
CA PHE A 619 0.02 10.66 14.09
C PHE A 619 -0.93 11.03 12.93
N ASP A 620 -2.21 10.68 13.00
CA ASP A 620 -3.25 11.02 12.01
C ASP A 620 -3.49 12.54 11.90
N SER A 621 -3.15 13.31 12.95
CA SER A 621 -3.29 14.77 12.99
C SER A 621 -2.05 15.54 12.54
N LEU A 622 -0.87 14.92 12.65
CA LEU A 622 0.42 15.61 12.53
C LEU A 622 1.24 15.15 11.32
N GLY A 623 0.73 14.27 10.44
CA GLY A 623 1.49 13.68 9.33
C GLY A 623 2.13 14.68 8.33
N GLY A 624 1.68 15.93 8.31
CA GLY A 624 2.39 17.04 7.63
C GLY A 624 3.41 17.74 8.52
N ALA A 625 3.03 18.11 9.75
CA ALA A 625 3.87 18.87 10.69
C ALA A 625 5.05 18.07 11.30
N LEU A 626 4.92 16.75 11.46
CA LEU A 626 6.02 15.88 11.91
C LEU A 626 7.14 15.77 10.87
N ALA A 627 6.80 15.92 9.58
CA ALA A 627 7.81 15.98 8.51
C ALA A 627 8.62 17.30 8.54
N GLU A 628 8.09 18.34 9.20
CA GLU A 628 8.76 19.63 9.42
C GLU A 628 9.43 19.71 10.82
N GLY A 629 9.45 18.60 11.57
CA GLY A 629 10.14 18.50 12.85
C GLY A 629 9.38 19.06 14.06
N ALA A 630 8.07 19.27 13.96
CA ALA A 630 7.25 19.69 15.10
C ALA A 630 7.21 18.60 16.19
N PRO A 631 7.32 18.96 17.49
CA PRO A 631 7.27 17.99 18.58
C PRO A 631 5.89 17.34 18.69
N LEU A 632 5.86 16.06 19.05
CA LEU A 632 4.61 15.33 19.19
C LEU A 632 3.95 15.69 20.54
N ARG A 633 2.85 16.45 20.51
CA ARG A 633 2.18 16.92 21.74
C ARG A 633 1.13 15.96 22.26
N VAL A 634 1.20 15.64 23.56
CA VAL A 634 0.27 14.78 24.28
C VAL A 634 -0.38 15.56 25.43
N ALA A 635 -1.69 15.47 25.61
CA ALA A 635 -2.38 16.16 26.71
C ALA A 635 -1.99 15.53 28.06
N ALA A 636 -1.92 16.30 29.14
CA ALA A 636 -1.52 15.78 30.45
C ALA A 636 -2.36 14.60 30.97
N VAL A 637 -3.64 14.57 30.61
CA VAL A 637 -4.58 13.49 30.93
C VAL A 637 -4.36 12.20 30.12
N ASP A 638 -3.60 12.26 29.02
CA ASP A 638 -3.19 11.10 28.22
C ASP A 638 -1.85 10.52 28.68
N ALA A 639 -1.19 11.08 29.69
CA ALA A 639 0.11 10.64 30.15
C ALA A 639 0.10 9.21 30.73
N GLY A 640 -1.06 8.75 31.23
CA GLY A 640 -1.29 7.33 31.58
C GLY A 640 -1.19 6.36 30.39
N ARG A 641 -1.28 6.83 29.15
CA ARG A 641 -1.02 6.00 27.96
C ARG A 641 0.48 5.77 27.74
N LEU A 642 1.31 6.76 28.11
CA LEU A 642 2.77 6.69 27.97
C LEU A 642 3.35 5.68 28.96
N ASP A 643 2.79 5.59 30.17
CA ASP A 643 3.25 4.60 31.17
C ASP A 643 2.89 3.16 30.78
N ALA A 644 1.74 2.94 30.13
CA ALA A 644 1.38 1.63 29.58
C ALA A 644 2.33 1.13 28.48
N LEU A 645 3.17 2.02 27.90
CA LEU A 645 4.23 1.63 26.97
C LEU A 645 5.46 1.08 27.69
N ASN A 646 5.71 1.47 28.95
CA ASN A 646 6.82 0.95 29.77
C ASN A 646 6.68 -0.54 30.07
N ASP A 647 5.46 -1.04 30.29
CA ASP A 647 5.18 -2.46 30.58
C ASP A 647 5.48 -3.42 29.41
N THR A 648 5.73 -2.89 28.20
CA THR A 648 6.12 -3.74 27.06
C THR A 648 7.58 -4.20 27.12
N GLY A 649 8.38 -3.71 28.08
CA GLY A 649 9.77 -4.10 28.32
C GLY A 649 10.77 -3.68 27.22
N ARG A 650 10.27 -3.06 26.14
CA ARG A 650 11.04 -2.71 24.92
C ARG A 650 11.12 -1.21 24.67
N TRP A 651 10.54 -0.42 25.56
CA TRP A 651 10.48 1.04 25.52
C TRP A 651 10.89 1.56 26.90
N GLN A 652 11.90 2.44 26.93
CA GLN A 652 12.32 3.12 28.16
C GLN A 652 11.87 4.58 28.08
N PHE A 653 10.80 4.90 28.81
CA PHE A 653 10.30 6.26 28.86
C PHE A 653 10.89 7.01 30.05
N SER A 654 11.69 8.05 29.79
CA SER A 654 12.21 8.97 30.83
C SER A 654 11.41 10.26 30.81
N GLY A 655 10.47 10.39 31.75
CA GLY A 655 9.64 11.59 31.94
C GLY A 655 9.67 12.01 33.41
N ASP A 656 9.31 13.27 33.68
CA ASP A 656 9.17 13.83 35.03
C ASP A 656 8.36 12.90 35.96
N ASP A 657 8.78 12.77 37.22
CA ASP A 657 8.11 11.93 38.23
C ASP A 657 6.61 12.26 38.39
N SER A 658 6.21 13.49 38.05
CA SER A 658 4.83 13.98 38.06
C SER A 658 3.92 13.26 37.05
N ILE A 659 4.44 12.88 35.88
CA ILE A 659 3.72 12.15 34.83
C ILE A 659 3.46 10.72 35.26
N ARG A 660 4.49 10.05 35.77
CA ARG A 660 4.41 8.66 36.25
C ARG A 660 3.47 8.55 37.44
N GLU A 661 3.46 9.56 38.30
CA GLU A 661 2.58 9.61 39.46
C GLU A 661 1.12 9.86 39.06
N LEU A 662 0.84 10.77 38.12
CA LEU A 662 -0.51 10.97 37.56
C LEU A 662 -0.99 9.73 36.79
N ALA A 663 -0.11 9.09 36.01
CA ALA A 663 -0.38 7.86 35.29
C ALA A 663 -0.71 6.69 36.24
N ARG A 664 0.12 6.44 37.26
CA ARG A 664 -0.17 5.43 38.29
C ARG A 664 -1.48 5.71 39.02
N ARG A 665 -1.77 6.98 39.35
CA ARG A 665 -3.04 7.38 40.01
C ARG A 665 -4.27 7.15 39.13
N LEU A 666 -4.17 7.36 37.82
CA LEU A 666 -5.26 7.13 36.86
C LEU A 666 -5.40 5.64 36.47
N GLN A 667 -4.28 4.90 36.40
CA GLN A 667 -4.23 3.49 36.00
C GLN A 667 -4.54 2.50 37.14
N ALA A 668 -4.26 2.85 38.39
CA ALA A 668 -4.65 2.05 39.57
C ALA A 668 -6.17 1.82 39.66
N GLY A 669 -6.94 2.42 38.74
CA GLY A 669 -8.38 2.47 38.80
C GLY A 669 -8.81 3.36 39.95
N PRO A 670 -10.12 3.44 40.21
CA PRO A 670 -10.59 4.10 41.40
C PRO A 670 -10.23 3.18 42.58
N GLY A 671 -9.00 3.29 43.07
CA GLY A 671 -8.59 2.91 44.42
C GLY A 671 -9.28 3.86 45.38
N LEU A 672 -10.60 3.73 45.44
CA LEU A 672 -11.50 4.63 46.12
C LEU A 672 -11.22 4.54 47.60
N ARG A 673 -10.40 5.46 48.09
CA ARG A 673 -10.36 5.74 49.52
C ARG A 673 -11.80 5.95 49.95
N GLU A 674 -12.23 5.15 50.91
CA GLU A 674 -13.60 5.24 51.40
C GLU A 674 -13.80 6.61 52.04
N VAL A 675 -14.71 7.39 51.47
CA VAL A 675 -15.06 8.71 51.95
C VAL A 675 -16.19 8.56 52.96
N PRO A 676 -16.07 9.12 54.18
CA PRO A 676 -17.14 9.05 55.15
C PRO A 676 -18.42 9.70 54.59
N VAL A 677 -19.57 9.05 54.81
CA VAL A 677 -20.88 9.61 54.47
C VAL A 677 -21.07 10.93 55.26
N PRO A 678 -21.54 12.01 54.62
CA PRO A 678 -21.79 13.28 55.30
C PRO A 678 -22.81 13.13 56.42
N ARG A 679 -22.58 13.79 57.56
CA ARG A 679 -23.46 13.73 58.74
C ARG A 679 -24.85 14.32 58.47
N GLY A 680 -24.94 15.33 57.62
CA GLY A 680 -26.19 15.98 57.22
C GLY A 680 -27.04 15.17 56.25
N LEU A 681 -26.54 14.02 55.75
CA LEU A 681 -27.29 13.16 54.84
C LEU A 681 -28.28 12.28 55.62
N LYS A 682 -29.58 12.51 55.42
CA LYS A 682 -30.67 11.71 56.01
C LYS A 682 -31.03 10.50 55.15
N ALA A 683 -30.04 9.69 54.81
CA ALA A 683 -30.19 8.43 54.08
C ALA A 683 -29.01 7.49 54.34
N GLU A 684 -29.28 6.18 54.33
CA GLU A 684 -28.24 5.17 54.29
C GLU A 684 -27.85 4.90 52.82
N LEU A 685 -26.57 5.07 52.50
CA LEU A 685 -26.04 4.77 51.17
C LEU A 685 -25.76 3.27 51.05
N ARG A 686 -26.22 2.66 49.96
CA ARG A 686 -25.80 1.29 49.61
C ARG A 686 -24.35 1.25 49.18
N VAL A 687 -23.75 0.05 49.16
CA VAL A 687 -22.34 -0.18 48.77
C VAL A 687 -21.99 0.49 47.44
N TYR A 688 -22.82 0.30 46.40
CA TYR A 688 -22.55 0.97 45.11
C TYR A 688 -22.78 2.49 45.20
N GLN A 689 -23.74 2.99 45.99
CA GLN A 689 -23.92 4.44 46.15
C GLN A 689 -22.72 5.08 46.87
N GLN A 690 -22.17 4.38 47.86
CA GLN A 690 -20.93 4.75 48.54
C GLN A 690 -19.74 4.78 47.56
N GLN A 691 -19.60 3.75 46.71
CA GLN A 691 -18.58 3.75 45.66
C GLN A 691 -18.73 4.95 44.70
N GLY A 692 -19.96 5.34 44.37
CA GLY A 692 -20.18 6.51 43.52
C GLY A 692 -19.81 7.82 44.22
N LEU A 693 -20.10 7.95 45.52
CA LEU A 693 -19.63 9.07 46.35
C LEU A 693 -18.10 9.13 46.37
N ASN A 694 -17.44 8.01 46.63
CA ASN A 694 -15.98 7.94 46.66
C ASN A 694 -15.42 8.36 45.29
N TRP A 695 -16.01 7.90 44.19
CA TRP A 695 -15.56 8.22 42.84
C TRP A 695 -15.69 9.70 42.49
N MET A 696 -16.81 10.33 42.85
CA MET A 696 -16.95 11.78 42.66
C MET A 696 -15.95 12.58 43.52
N GLN A 697 -15.65 12.12 44.73
CA GLN A 697 -14.65 12.75 45.59
C GLN A 697 -13.22 12.54 45.07
N PHE A 698 -12.91 11.37 44.51
CA PHE A 698 -11.65 11.11 43.81
C PHE A 698 -11.46 12.05 42.61
N LEU A 699 -12.48 12.18 41.74
CA LEU A 699 -12.41 13.11 40.61
C LEU A 699 -12.15 14.54 41.08
N ARG A 700 -12.84 14.99 42.13
CA ARG A 700 -12.61 16.29 42.75
C ARG A 700 -11.16 16.44 43.21
N GLU A 701 -10.65 15.48 43.99
CA GLU A 701 -9.28 15.53 44.54
C GLU A 701 -8.19 15.65 43.47
N GLN A 702 -8.45 15.17 42.27
CA GLN A 702 -7.52 15.25 41.14
C GLN A 702 -7.83 16.42 40.18
N ASP A 703 -8.74 17.34 40.54
CA ASP A 703 -9.23 18.43 39.68
C ASP A 703 -9.76 17.93 38.31
N LEU A 704 -10.37 16.74 38.30
CA LEU A 704 -10.97 16.11 37.13
C LEU A 704 -12.49 16.28 37.10
N ALA A 705 -13.07 15.97 35.94
CA ALA A 705 -14.50 15.96 35.67
C ALA A 705 -14.93 14.57 35.17
N GLY A 706 -16.22 14.25 35.27
CA GLY A 706 -16.70 12.93 34.84
C GLY A 706 -18.18 12.80 34.57
N VAL A 707 -18.55 11.62 34.07
CA VAL A 707 -19.93 11.20 33.80
C VAL A 707 -20.33 10.08 34.78
N LEU A 708 -21.32 10.34 35.64
CA LEU A 708 -22.00 9.30 36.41
C LEU A 708 -23.12 8.72 35.53
N ALA A 709 -22.80 7.61 34.88
CA ALA A 709 -23.61 6.91 33.90
C ALA A 709 -24.37 5.69 34.50
N ASP A 710 -24.71 5.74 35.79
CA ASP A 710 -25.50 4.70 36.45
C ASP A 710 -26.88 4.53 35.82
N ASP A 711 -27.36 3.29 35.74
CA ASP A 711 -28.73 3.00 35.31
C ASP A 711 -29.79 3.79 36.11
N MET A 712 -30.91 4.04 35.44
CA MET A 712 -31.99 4.87 35.96
C MET A 712 -32.66 4.26 37.18
N GLY A 713 -32.52 4.86 38.36
CA GLY A 713 -33.12 4.34 39.59
C GLY A 713 -32.10 3.80 40.60
N LEU A 714 -30.80 3.78 40.27
CA LEU A 714 -29.72 3.52 41.24
C LEU A 714 -29.47 4.69 42.21
N GLY A 715 -30.19 5.80 42.08
CA GLY A 715 -30.09 6.93 43.00
C GLY A 715 -28.90 7.84 42.71
N LYS A 716 -28.76 8.30 41.45
CA LYS A 716 -27.77 9.33 41.09
C LYS A 716 -27.95 10.61 41.90
N THR A 717 -29.19 11.05 42.09
CA THR A 717 -29.52 12.26 42.86
C THR A 717 -29.02 12.20 44.30
N VAL A 718 -29.27 11.10 45.03
CA VAL A 718 -28.81 10.96 46.42
C VAL A 718 -27.29 10.89 46.51
N GLN A 719 -26.62 10.22 45.55
CA GLN A 719 -25.17 10.20 45.46
C GLN A 719 -24.62 11.63 45.25
N THR A 720 -25.23 12.41 44.36
CA THR A 720 -24.83 13.79 44.09
C THR A 720 -25.08 14.72 45.28
N LEU A 721 -26.23 14.58 45.97
CA LEU A 721 -26.51 15.35 47.19
C LEU A 721 -25.50 15.01 48.30
N ALA A 722 -25.15 13.73 48.46
CA ALA A 722 -24.09 13.31 49.38
C ALA A 722 -22.74 13.93 49.00
N HIS A 723 -22.41 14.00 47.70
CA HIS A 723 -21.19 14.66 47.24
C HIS A 723 -21.17 16.15 47.59
N ILE A 724 -22.27 16.89 47.36
CA ILE A 724 -22.37 18.33 47.69
C ILE A 724 -22.29 18.55 49.21
N LEU A 725 -22.96 17.71 50.00
CA LEU A 725 -22.89 17.79 51.47
C LEU A 725 -21.47 17.50 51.99
N ALA A 726 -20.76 16.54 51.40
CA ALA A 726 -19.36 16.27 51.75
C ALA A 726 -18.47 17.50 51.49
N GLU A 727 -18.73 18.26 50.42
CA GLU A 727 -18.03 19.52 50.14
C GLU A 727 -18.36 20.62 51.14
N LYS A 728 -19.62 20.71 51.56
CA LYS A 728 -20.09 21.66 52.56
C LYS A 728 -19.48 21.38 53.94
N GLU A 729 -19.60 20.14 54.43
CA GLU A 729 -19.12 19.75 55.76
C GLU A 729 -17.60 19.87 55.90
N ALA A 730 -16.87 19.68 54.80
CA ALA A 730 -15.43 19.90 54.78
C ALA A 730 -15.01 21.37 54.63
N GLY A 731 -15.96 22.31 54.58
CA GLY A 731 -15.70 23.75 54.44
C GLY A 731 -15.16 24.15 53.06
N ARG A 732 -15.30 23.29 52.04
CA ARG A 732 -14.76 23.52 50.69
C ARG A 732 -15.76 24.18 49.74
N LEU A 733 -17.05 24.13 50.06
CA LEU A 733 -18.12 24.77 49.29
C LEU A 733 -18.16 26.29 49.53
N ALA A 734 -17.10 26.99 49.11
CA ALA A 734 -17.00 28.46 49.23
C ALA A 734 -17.85 29.20 48.17
N ARG A 735 -18.32 28.49 47.15
CA ARG A 735 -19.12 28.98 46.02
C ARG A 735 -20.32 28.06 45.81
N PRO A 736 -21.43 28.55 45.26
CA PRO A 736 -22.62 27.72 45.05
C PRO A 736 -22.37 26.56 44.08
N ALA A 737 -23.07 25.45 44.29
CA ALA A 737 -23.24 24.39 43.31
C ALA A 737 -24.43 24.72 42.40
N LEU A 738 -24.24 24.66 41.08
CA LEU A 738 -25.31 24.84 40.10
C LEU A 738 -25.68 23.50 39.48
N ILE A 739 -26.96 23.14 39.57
CA ILE A 739 -27.51 21.97 38.88
C ILE A 739 -28.49 22.43 37.80
N VAL A 740 -28.23 21.99 36.58
CA VAL A 740 -29.09 22.22 35.42
C VAL A 740 -29.90 20.96 35.18
N VAL A 741 -31.23 21.10 35.25
CA VAL A 741 -32.15 19.97 35.15
C VAL A 741 -33.22 20.20 34.07
N PRO A 742 -33.87 19.17 33.52
CA PRO A 742 -35.10 19.34 32.75
C PRO A 742 -36.18 20.03 33.61
N THR A 743 -37.03 20.87 33.00
CA THR A 743 -38.04 21.70 33.71
C THR A 743 -38.93 20.90 34.67
N THR A 744 -39.18 19.66 34.30
CA THR A 744 -40.01 18.68 34.99
C THR A 744 -39.33 18.03 36.19
N LEU A 745 -37.99 18.01 36.24
CA LEU A 745 -37.21 17.44 37.36
C LEU A 745 -36.99 18.45 38.49
N VAL A 746 -37.25 19.74 38.25
CA VAL A 746 -37.01 20.82 39.22
C VAL A 746 -37.68 20.53 40.57
N HIS A 747 -38.95 20.12 40.55
CA HIS A 747 -39.68 19.79 41.77
C HIS A 747 -39.09 18.56 42.47
N ASN A 748 -38.73 17.52 41.71
CA ASN A 748 -38.15 16.30 42.26
C ASN A 748 -36.82 16.58 42.99
N TRP A 749 -35.91 17.32 42.36
CA TRP A 749 -34.65 17.71 42.99
C TRP A 749 -34.86 18.54 44.25
N ARG A 750 -35.84 19.44 44.26
CA ARG A 750 -36.17 20.24 45.45
C ARG A 750 -36.65 19.35 46.60
N GLU A 751 -37.56 18.42 46.32
CA GLU A 751 -38.09 17.51 47.37
C GLU A 751 -37.04 16.50 47.84
N GLU A 752 -36.22 15.96 46.93
CA GLU A 752 -35.13 15.06 47.30
C GLU A 752 -34.05 15.78 48.13
N ALA A 753 -33.70 17.02 47.79
CA ALA A 753 -32.83 17.84 48.63
C ALA A 753 -33.45 18.10 50.01
N ARG A 754 -34.74 18.45 50.08
CA ARG A 754 -35.45 18.64 51.36
C ARG A 754 -35.48 17.37 52.21
N ARG A 755 -35.63 16.21 51.57
CA ARG A 755 -35.71 14.89 52.23
C ARG A 755 -34.34 14.42 52.72
N PHE A 756 -33.34 14.42 51.84
CA PHE A 756 -32.04 13.80 52.10
C PHE A 756 -30.99 14.78 52.62
N ALA A 757 -31.10 16.07 52.31
CA ALA A 757 -30.13 17.11 52.66
C ALA A 757 -30.82 18.39 53.19
N PRO A 758 -31.64 18.30 54.27
CA PRO A 758 -32.48 19.42 54.71
C PRO A 758 -31.70 20.65 55.19
N GLU A 759 -30.44 20.49 55.56
CA GLU A 759 -29.57 21.58 56.00
C GLU A 759 -28.94 22.36 54.84
N LEU A 760 -29.10 21.90 53.59
CA LEU A 760 -28.58 22.56 52.40
C LEU A 760 -29.52 23.69 51.97
N LYS A 761 -28.99 24.91 51.81
CA LYS A 761 -29.78 26.05 51.32
C LYS A 761 -29.98 25.96 49.80
N VAL A 762 -31.19 25.60 49.38
CA VAL A 762 -31.54 25.39 47.96
C VAL A 762 -32.34 26.56 47.39
N LEU A 763 -31.86 27.15 46.29
CA LEU A 763 -32.56 28.17 45.50
C LEU A 763 -33.07 27.58 44.18
N VAL A 764 -34.35 27.80 43.87
CA VAL A 764 -34.96 27.33 42.62
C VAL A 764 -35.22 28.50 41.67
N LEU A 765 -34.44 28.59 40.59
CA LEU A 765 -34.58 29.58 39.53
C LEU A 765 -35.44 29.03 38.38
N ASN A 766 -36.75 28.99 38.60
CA ASN A 766 -37.75 28.58 37.60
C ASN A 766 -38.91 29.58 37.53
N GLY A 767 -39.58 29.66 36.39
CA GLY A 767 -40.75 30.51 36.15
C GLY A 767 -40.45 31.99 35.88
N PRO A 768 -41.50 32.82 35.68
CA PRO A 768 -41.35 34.23 35.31
C PRO A 768 -40.74 35.09 36.43
N GLN A 769 -41.08 34.82 37.70
CA GLN A 769 -40.64 35.56 38.89
C GLN A 769 -39.18 35.27 39.30
N ARG A 770 -38.46 34.40 38.59
CA ARG A 770 -37.08 34.02 38.95
C ARG A 770 -36.09 35.19 38.97
N LYS A 771 -36.35 36.25 38.20
CA LYS A 771 -35.47 37.42 38.08
C LYS A 771 -35.30 38.15 39.42
N GLU A 772 -36.34 38.17 40.25
CA GLU A 772 -36.35 38.79 41.58
C GLU A 772 -35.44 38.04 42.58
N ARG A 773 -35.02 36.82 42.25
CA ARG A 773 -34.22 35.95 43.11
C ARG A 773 -32.76 35.83 42.67
N PHE A 774 -32.33 36.57 41.65
CA PHE A 774 -30.95 36.50 41.17
C PHE A 774 -29.94 37.02 42.20
N GLU A 775 -30.28 38.06 42.96
CA GLU A 775 -29.40 38.59 44.01
C GLU A 775 -29.15 37.56 45.14
N GLN A 776 -30.06 36.59 45.31
CA GLN A 776 -29.97 35.55 46.34
C GLN A 776 -29.02 34.40 45.95
N ILE A 777 -28.47 34.37 44.74
CA ILE A 777 -27.60 33.26 44.27
C ILE A 777 -26.39 33.07 45.20
N GLY A 778 -25.77 34.15 45.66
CA GLY A 778 -24.59 34.09 46.54
C GLY A 778 -24.90 33.65 47.98
N GLU A 779 -26.15 33.74 48.41
CA GLU A 779 -26.59 33.40 49.78
C GLU A 779 -26.96 31.91 49.95
N HIS A 780 -27.05 31.19 48.83
CA HIS A 780 -27.47 29.80 48.76
C HIS A 780 -26.32 28.89 48.35
N GLU A 781 -26.42 27.63 48.75
CA GLU A 781 -25.36 26.63 48.54
C GLU A 781 -25.62 25.79 47.29
N LEU A 782 -26.90 25.58 46.95
CA LEU A 782 -27.35 24.81 45.81
C LEU A 782 -28.37 25.61 44.99
N ILE A 783 -28.08 25.81 43.70
CA ILE A 783 -28.94 26.52 42.75
C ILE A 783 -29.48 25.52 41.74
N LEU A 784 -30.81 25.51 41.55
CA LEU A 784 -31.49 24.70 40.54
C LEU A 784 -31.99 25.61 39.41
N THR A 785 -31.60 25.32 38.17
CA THR A 785 -32.11 25.98 36.97
C THR A 785 -32.47 24.97 35.89
N THR A 786 -33.03 25.43 34.76
CA THR A 786 -33.43 24.57 33.66
C THR A 786 -32.66 24.83 32.38
N TYR A 787 -32.48 23.81 31.55
CA TYR A 787 -31.85 23.94 30.23
C TYR A 787 -32.48 25.04 29.36
N ALA A 788 -33.81 25.18 29.44
CA ALA A 788 -34.56 26.17 28.65
C ALA A 788 -34.33 27.62 29.11
N LEU A 789 -34.07 27.83 30.40
CA LEU A 789 -33.85 29.15 30.99
C LEU A 789 -32.38 29.55 30.96
N LEU A 790 -31.46 28.59 30.98
CA LEU A 790 -30.03 28.82 31.10
C LEU A 790 -29.48 29.77 30.01
N TRP A 791 -29.87 29.60 28.74
CA TRP A 791 -29.41 30.52 27.68
C TRP A 791 -30.08 31.91 27.77
N ARG A 792 -31.28 32.01 28.35
CA ARG A 792 -32.00 33.29 28.51
C ARG A 792 -31.38 34.13 29.62
N ASP A 793 -30.93 33.46 30.67
CA ASP A 793 -30.36 34.08 31.87
C ASP A 793 -28.84 33.98 31.93
N GLN A 794 -28.20 33.60 30.82
CA GLN A 794 -26.75 33.33 30.73
C GLN A 794 -25.91 34.49 31.27
N LYS A 795 -26.29 35.74 30.95
CA LYS A 795 -25.53 36.92 31.38
C LYS A 795 -25.36 36.97 32.90
N VAL A 796 -26.48 36.83 33.63
CA VAL A 796 -26.50 36.84 35.09
C VAL A 796 -25.79 35.60 35.64
N LEU A 797 -26.09 34.41 35.10
CA LEU A 797 -25.50 33.17 35.59
C LEU A 797 -23.97 33.12 35.40
N ALA A 798 -23.43 33.78 34.37
CA ALA A 798 -22.00 33.85 34.07
C ALA A 798 -21.23 34.87 34.92
N GLU A 799 -21.93 35.78 35.64
CA GLU A 799 -21.31 36.72 36.58
C GLU A 799 -20.85 36.02 37.88
N HIS A 800 -21.35 34.82 38.15
CA HIS A 800 -21.00 34.01 39.31
C HIS A 800 -20.02 32.89 38.96
N ASP A 801 -19.09 32.61 39.87
CA ASP A 801 -18.26 31.41 39.85
C ASP A 801 -18.92 30.29 40.67
N TYR A 802 -18.94 29.07 40.16
CA TYR A 802 -19.52 27.91 40.83
C TYR A 802 -18.46 26.95 41.36
N HIS A 803 -18.73 26.29 42.47
CA HIS A 803 -17.88 25.18 42.96
C HIS A 803 -18.10 23.92 42.11
N LEU A 804 -19.37 23.59 41.88
CA LEU A 804 -19.82 22.44 41.11
C LEU A 804 -20.80 22.89 40.03
N LEU A 805 -20.63 22.40 38.80
CA LEU A 805 -21.62 22.53 37.74
C LEU A 805 -22.05 21.14 37.29
N ILE A 806 -23.31 20.82 37.53
CA ILE A 806 -23.86 19.48 37.34
C ILE A 806 -24.98 19.54 36.31
N LEU A 807 -24.90 18.65 35.32
CA LEU A 807 -25.93 18.49 34.30
C LEU A 807 -26.69 17.20 34.58
N ASP A 808 -27.96 17.30 34.96
CA ASP A 808 -28.84 16.13 35.09
C ASP A 808 -29.54 15.83 33.77
N GLU A 809 -29.69 14.55 33.45
CA GLU A 809 -30.08 14.07 32.13
C GLU A 809 -29.24 14.77 31.03
N ALA A 810 -27.91 14.70 31.14
CA ALA A 810 -26.96 15.41 30.29
C ALA A 810 -27.14 15.18 28.77
N GLN A 811 -27.87 14.13 28.37
CA GLN A 811 -28.33 13.91 26.99
C GLN A 811 -29.18 15.06 26.43
N TYR A 812 -29.78 15.92 27.26
CA TYR A 812 -30.45 17.16 26.80
C TYR A 812 -29.48 18.10 26.07
N VAL A 813 -28.17 17.97 26.32
CA VAL A 813 -27.10 18.74 25.69
C VAL A 813 -26.33 17.88 24.67
N LYS A 814 -27.02 16.95 24.01
CA LYS A 814 -26.43 16.07 22.98
C LYS A 814 -25.90 16.79 21.75
N ASN A 815 -26.40 17.99 21.47
CA ASN A 815 -25.94 18.82 20.37
C ASN A 815 -25.22 20.07 20.87
N ALA A 816 -23.91 20.06 20.63
CA ALA A 816 -22.97 21.12 20.93
C ALA A 816 -23.29 22.49 20.30
N SER A 817 -24.08 22.54 19.22
CA SER A 817 -24.42 23.80 18.54
C SER A 817 -25.64 24.51 19.14
N THR A 818 -26.34 23.87 20.08
CA THR A 818 -27.52 24.49 20.71
C THR A 818 -27.14 25.67 21.59
N LYS A 819 -28.02 26.68 21.66
CA LYS A 819 -27.81 27.86 22.54
C LYS A 819 -27.61 27.46 24.01
N ALA A 820 -28.30 26.42 24.47
CA ALA A 820 -28.12 25.88 25.82
C ALA A 820 -26.72 25.29 26.02
N ALA A 821 -26.23 24.47 25.08
CA ALA A 821 -24.86 23.91 25.15
C ALA A 821 -23.78 24.99 25.16
N GLN A 822 -23.93 26.01 24.31
CA GLN A 822 -23.02 27.15 24.24
C GLN A 822 -23.02 27.95 25.54
N ALA A 823 -24.21 28.20 26.11
CA ALA A 823 -24.34 28.95 27.35
C ALA A 823 -23.75 28.20 28.55
N ILE A 824 -23.95 26.88 28.64
CA ILE A 824 -23.37 26.03 29.69
C ILE A 824 -21.84 26.07 29.66
N ARG A 825 -21.22 26.00 28.48
CA ARG A 825 -19.76 26.05 28.34
C ARG A 825 -19.15 27.35 28.82
N GLY A 826 -19.89 28.45 28.71
CA GLY A 826 -19.46 29.78 29.15
C GLY A 826 -19.50 29.98 30.67
N LEU A 827 -20.09 29.05 31.44
CA LEU A 827 -20.15 29.14 32.90
C LEU A 827 -18.82 28.70 33.53
N ARG A 828 -18.38 29.46 34.54
CA ARG A 828 -17.14 29.20 35.29
C ARG A 828 -17.44 28.29 36.46
N ALA A 829 -16.85 27.10 36.47
CA ALA A 829 -17.02 26.12 37.54
C ALA A 829 -15.71 25.39 37.80
N ARG A 830 -15.40 25.13 39.07
CA ARG A 830 -14.19 24.39 39.47
C ARG A 830 -14.28 22.91 39.08
N HIS A 831 -15.40 22.27 39.38
CA HIS A 831 -15.64 20.87 39.07
C HIS A 831 -16.91 20.70 38.23
N ARG A 832 -16.90 19.77 37.28
CA ARG A 832 -18.01 19.50 36.36
C ARG A 832 -18.42 18.04 36.43
N LEU A 833 -19.73 17.80 36.44
CA LEU A 833 -20.29 16.46 36.52
C LEU A 833 -21.49 16.32 35.58
N CYS A 834 -21.54 15.23 34.82
CA CYS A 834 -22.71 14.85 34.04
C CYS A 834 -23.40 13.66 34.70
N LEU A 835 -24.71 13.75 34.88
CA LEU A 835 -25.56 12.65 35.32
C LEU A 835 -26.42 12.22 34.13
N THR A 836 -26.39 10.95 33.79
CA THR A 836 -27.22 10.41 32.71
C THR A 836 -27.40 8.91 32.90
N GLY A 837 -28.58 8.36 32.58
CA GLY A 837 -28.74 6.89 32.49
C GLY A 837 -28.22 6.33 31.17
N THR A 838 -28.12 7.16 30.14
CA THR A 838 -27.87 6.78 28.75
C THR A 838 -26.85 7.75 28.15
N PRO A 839 -25.55 7.56 28.44
CA PRO A 839 -24.51 8.48 27.99
C PRO A 839 -24.37 8.56 26.46
N LEU A 840 -24.90 7.55 25.75
CA LEU A 840 -24.96 7.48 24.29
C LEU A 840 -26.36 7.02 23.87
N GLU A 841 -27.12 7.86 23.17
CA GLU A 841 -28.45 7.50 22.64
C GLU A 841 -28.40 7.16 21.16
N ASN A 842 -27.82 8.04 20.34
CA ASN A 842 -27.98 7.96 18.88
C ASN A 842 -26.65 7.87 18.11
N HIS A 843 -25.62 8.62 18.53
CA HIS A 843 -24.35 8.68 17.82
C HIS A 843 -23.22 9.19 18.73
N LEU A 844 -21.96 8.84 18.43
CA LEU A 844 -20.74 9.23 19.15
C LEU A 844 -20.55 10.75 19.29
N GLY A 845 -21.18 11.55 18.44
CA GLY A 845 -21.18 13.01 18.60
C GLY A 845 -21.80 13.51 19.91
N GLU A 846 -22.72 12.75 20.52
CA GLU A 846 -23.35 13.10 21.80
C GLU A 846 -22.36 12.94 22.95
N LEU A 847 -21.59 11.85 22.91
CA LEU A 847 -20.47 11.58 23.81
C LEU A 847 -19.43 12.70 23.73
N TRP A 848 -19.07 13.12 22.51
CA TRP A 848 -18.16 14.27 22.33
C TRP A 848 -18.72 15.55 22.97
N SER A 849 -20.01 15.85 22.81
CA SER A 849 -20.64 17.03 23.42
C SER A 849 -20.52 17.02 24.95
N GLN A 850 -20.72 15.87 25.59
CA GLN A 850 -20.58 15.71 27.05
C GLN A 850 -19.13 15.88 27.49
N PHE A 851 -18.18 15.23 26.81
CA PHE A 851 -16.76 15.31 27.15
C PHE A 851 -16.14 16.67 26.85
N ASP A 852 -16.62 17.37 25.82
CA ASP A 852 -16.21 18.75 25.54
C ASP A 852 -16.73 19.73 26.62
N PHE A 853 -17.88 19.45 27.24
CA PHE A 853 -18.33 20.17 28.42
C PHE A 853 -17.48 19.83 29.66
N LEU A 854 -17.20 18.55 29.91
CA LEU A 854 -16.47 18.12 31.11
C LEU A 854 -15.00 18.51 31.07
N LEU A 855 -14.33 18.23 29.95
CA LEU A 855 -12.90 18.37 29.71
C LEU A 855 -12.68 18.98 28.31
N PRO A 856 -12.84 20.31 28.15
CA PRO A 856 -12.66 20.97 26.86
C PRO A 856 -11.30 20.63 26.22
N GLY A 857 -11.31 20.24 24.94
CA GLY A 857 -10.10 19.84 24.20
C GLY A 857 -9.67 18.38 24.38
N PHE A 858 -10.19 17.63 25.37
CA PHE A 858 -9.80 16.24 25.64
C PHE A 858 -9.98 15.31 24.45
N LEU A 859 -11.03 15.52 23.64
CA LEU A 859 -11.30 14.74 22.42
C LEU A 859 -11.05 15.52 21.13
N GLY A 860 -10.35 16.66 21.23
CA GLY A 860 -10.18 17.62 20.13
C GLY A 860 -11.48 18.37 19.79
N ASN A 861 -11.42 19.19 18.73
CA ASN A 861 -12.60 19.91 18.23
C ASN A 861 -13.58 18.97 17.50
N GLN A 862 -14.80 19.44 17.24
CA GLN A 862 -15.86 18.63 16.64
C GLN A 862 -15.50 18.05 15.26
N LYS A 863 -14.78 18.81 14.42
CA LYS A 863 -14.40 18.39 13.07
C LYS A 863 -13.38 17.26 13.14
N ASP A 864 -12.37 17.41 14.00
CA ASP A 864 -11.34 16.39 14.22
C ASP A 864 -11.94 15.14 14.86
N PHE A 865 -12.81 15.30 15.86
CA PHE A 865 -13.51 14.16 16.46
C PHE A 865 -14.35 13.38 15.42
N THR A 866 -15.02 14.12 14.53
CA THR A 866 -15.84 13.51 13.48
C THR A 866 -15.00 12.72 12.48
N ARG A 867 -13.85 13.27 12.07
CA ARG A 867 -12.91 12.63 11.15
C ARG A 867 -12.23 11.41 11.78
N ARG A 868 -11.80 11.53 13.04
CA ARG A 868 -10.90 10.58 13.72
C ARG A 868 -11.64 9.44 14.42
N TRP A 869 -12.79 9.71 15.02
CA TRP A 869 -13.52 8.74 15.82
C TRP A 869 -14.87 8.39 15.19
N ARG A 870 -15.73 9.41 14.99
CA ARG A 870 -17.12 9.19 14.59
C ARG A 870 -17.26 8.46 13.25
N ASN A 871 -16.72 9.03 12.16
CA ASN A 871 -16.87 8.45 10.83
C ASN A 871 -16.25 7.03 10.76
N PRO A 872 -15.01 6.79 11.21
CA PRO A 872 -14.44 5.44 11.19
C PRO A 872 -15.24 4.40 11.99
N ILE A 873 -15.71 4.76 13.19
CA ILE A 873 -16.44 3.81 14.06
C ILE A 873 -17.87 3.58 13.55
N GLU A 874 -18.62 4.64 13.23
CA GLU A 874 -20.03 4.56 12.83
C GLU A 874 -20.21 4.18 11.36
N LYS A 875 -19.32 4.63 10.46
CA LYS A 875 -19.48 4.42 9.02
C LYS A 875 -18.69 3.23 8.48
N ASN A 876 -17.52 2.95 9.05
CA ASN A 876 -16.60 1.94 8.55
C ASN A 876 -16.49 0.73 9.49
N GLY A 877 -17.14 0.77 10.66
CA GLY A 877 -17.14 -0.34 11.62
C GLY A 877 -15.78 -0.60 12.27
N ASP A 878 -14.92 0.42 12.39
CA ASP A 878 -13.55 0.28 12.94
C ASP A 878 -13.58 -0.08 14.43
N GLY A 879 -13.41 -1.38 14.73
CA GLY A 879 -13.39 -1.92 16.09
C GLY A 879 -12.17 -1.49 16.91
N VAL A 880 -11.02 -1.22 16.26
CA VAL A 880 -9.80 -0.79 16.94
C VAL A 880 -9.96 0.63 17.46
N ARG A 881 -10.43 1.56 16.62
CA ARG A 881 -10.72 2.94 17.03
C ARG A 881 -11.80 2.99 18.10
N ARG A 882 -12.79 2.09 18.05
CA ARG A 882 -13.81 1.95 19.10
C ARG A 882 -13.20 1.58 20.45
N ALA A 883 -12.38 0.53 20.50
CA ALA A 883 -11.73 0.09 21.72
C ALA A 883 -10.79 1.17 22.31
N LEU A 884 -10.08 1.90 21.44
CA LEU A 884 -9.22 3.01 21.84
C LEU A 884 -10.00 4.17 22.46
N LEU A 885 -11.14 4.56 21.87
CA LEU A 885 -12.02 5.60 22.41
C LEU A 885 -12.60 5.17 23.77
N ALA A 886 -13.08 3.93 23.88
CA ALA A 886 -13.63 3.38 25.12
C ALA A 886 -12.58 3.39 26.25
N ARG A 887 -11.35 2.94 25.97
CA ARG A 887 -10.25 2.98 26.95
C ARG A 887 -9.91 4.41 27.39
N ARG A 888 -10.00 5.39 26.48
CA ARG A 888 -9.71 6.80 26.74
C ARG A 888 -10.76 7.45 27.66
N ILE A 889 -12.04 7.16 27.48
CA ILE A 889 -13.12 7.77 28.28
C ILE A 889 -13.33 7.07 29.63
N ARG A 890 -12.90 5.81 29.78
CA ARG A 890 -13.17 4.95 30.94
C ARG A 890 -12.82 5.56 32.31
N PRO A 891 -11.68 6.23 32.52
CA PRO A 891 -11.34 6.80 33.83
C PRO A 891 -12.32 7.87 34.30
N PHE A 892 -12.99 8.54 33.36
CA PHE A 892 -13.89 9.67 33.60
C PHE A 892 -15.37 9.29 33.52
N MET A 893 -15.69 7.99 33.40
CA MET A 893 -17.05 7.50 33.31
C MET A 893 -17.27 6.34 34.27
N LEU A 894 -18.17 6.52 35.23
CA LEU A 894 -18.64 5.44 36.10
C LEU A 894 -20.02 4.97 35.59
N ARG A 895 -20.07 3.78 34.99
CA ARG A 895 -21.30 3.13 34.52
C ARG A 895 -21.50 1.82 35.29
N ARG A 896 -22.70 1.63 35.84
CA ARG A 896 -23.10 0.41 36.57
C ARG A 896 -24.52 0.05 36.20
N ARG A 897 -24.75 -1.24 35.94
CA ARG A 897 -26.08 -1.73 35.57
C ARG A 897 -26.87 -2.18 36.81
N LYS A 898 -28.20 -2.09 36.75
CA LYS A 898 -29.07 -2.49 37.89
C LYS A 898 -28.90 -3.94 38.31
N ASP A 899 -28.84 -4.84 37.34
CA ASP A 899 -28.66 -6.28 37.51
C ASP A 899 -27.30 -6.63 38.15
N GLU A 900 -26.27 -5.83 37.90
CA GLU A 900 -24.94 -6.00 38.49
C GLU A 900 -24.90 -5.59 39.97
N VAL A 901 -25.53 -4.44 40.33
CA VAL A 901 -25.29 -3.80 41.63
C VAL A 901 -26.47 -3.78 42.59
N ALA A 902 -27.70 -3.96 42.11
CA ALA A 902 -28.92 -3.88 42.92
C ALA A 902 -29.67 -5.22 42.92
N LYS A 903 -28.99 -6.28 43.39
CA LYS A 903 -29.52 -7.66 43.47
C LYS A 903 -30.77 -7.82 44.36
N GLU A 904 -31.07 -6.83 45.19
CA GLU A 904 -32.25 -6.74 46.05
C GLU A 904 -33.50 -6.23 45.33
N LEU A 905 -33.39 -5.69 44.11
CA LEU A 905 -34.54 -5.29 43.33
C LEU A 905 -35.35 -6.53 42.89
N PRO A 906 -36.68 -6.51 43.00
CA PRO A 906 -37.53 -7.55 42.46
C PRO A 906 -37.29 -7.75 40.96
N ALA A 907 -37.57 -8.96 40.47
CA ALA A 907 -37.40 -9.28 39.05
C ALA A 907 -38.25 -8.36 38.16
N LYS A 908 -37.68 -7.95 37.02
CA LYS A 908 -38.37 -7.27 35.94
C LYS A 908 -38.58 -8.24 34.79
N THR A 909 -39.83 -8.48 34.40
CA THR A 909 -40.17 -9.35 33.27
C THR A 909 -40.74 -8.52 32.14
N THR A 910 -40.05 -8.49 31.00
CA THR A 910 -40.56 -7.87 29.77
C THR A 910 -41.27 -8.91 28.92
N ILE A 911 -42.51 -8.64 28.56
CA ILE A 911 -43.38 -9.51 27.76
C ILE A 911 -43.76 -8.73 26.51
N VAL A 912 -43.33 -9.25 25.35
CA VAL A 912 -43.80 -8.73 24.06
C VAL A 912 -45.11 -9.43 23.73
N CYS A 913 -46.18 -8.65 23.59
CA CYS A 913 -47.50 -9.11 23.23
C CYS A 913 -47.73 -8.81 21.74
N PRO A 914 -47.48 -9.78 20.84
CA PRO A 914 -47.83 -9.63 19.45
C PRO A 914 -49.35 -9.53 19.30
N VAL A 915 -49.81 -8.59 18.49
CA VAL A 915 -51.23 -8.33 18.21
C VAL A 915 -51.43 -8.47 16.71
N ASP A 916 -52.23 -9.44 16.30
CA ASP A 916 -52.56 -9.63 14.90
C ASP A 916 -53.61 -8.58 14.47
N LEU A 917 -53.33 -7.90 13.35
CA LEU A 917 -54.31 -7.02 12.73
C LEU A 917 -55.18 -7.86 11.81
N GLU A 918 -56.49 -7.87 12.06
CA GLU A 918 -57.45 -8.65 11.29
C GLU A 918 -58.53 -7.78 10.62
N GLY A 919 -59.13 -8.34 9.57
CA GLY A 919 -60.26 -7.74 8.85
C GLY A 919 -60.02 -6.29 8.42
N ALA A 920 -60.99 -5.42 8.72
CA ALA A 920 -61.01 -4.03 8.22
C ALA A 920 -59.80 -3.18 8.66
N GLN A 921 -59.20 -3.46 9.82
CA GLN A 921 -58.01 -2.72 10.28
C GLN A 921 -56.77 -3.10 9.46
N ARG A 922 -56.61 -4.39 9.11
CA ARG A 922 -55.54 -4.87 8.23
C ARG A 922 -55.66 -4.30 6.83
N ASP A 923 -56.87 -4.33 6.27
CA ASP A 923 -57.15 -3.78 4.94
C ASP A 923 -56.80 -2.28 4.87
N LEU A 924 -57.17 -1.53 5.91
CA LEU A 924 -56.81 -0.12 6.04
C LEU A 924 -55.28 0.07 6.13
N TYR A 925 -54.59 -0.75 6.93
CA TYR A 925 -53.14 -0.69 7.06
C TYR A 925 -52.43 -0.89 5.71
N GLU A 926 -52.78 -1.96 4.98
CA GLU A 926 -52.21 -2.25 3.66
C GLU A 926 -52.51 -1.15 2.64
N THR A 927 -53.74 -0.62 2.64
CA THR A 927 -54.13 0.49 1.77
C THR A 927 -53.27 1.74 2.05
N VAL A 928 -53.10 2.10 3.33
CA VAL A 928 -52.25 3.23 3.73
C VAL A 928 -50.79 2.95 3.40
N ARG A 929 -50.30 1.72 3.59
CA ARG A 929 -48.91 1.32 3.29
C ARG A 929 -48.58 1.49 1.82
N ILE A 930 -49.41 0.96 0.93
CA ILE A 930 -49.22 1.06 -0.52
C ILE A 930 -49.19 2.54 -0.94
N ALA A 931 -50.19 3.33 -0.53
CA ALA A 931 -50.28 4.74 -0.88
C ALA A 931 -49.08 5.56 -0.35
N MET A 932 -48.63 5.27 0.87
CA MET A 932 -47.46 5.94 1.46
C MET A 932 -46.15 5.50 0.80
N GLN A 933 -46.00 4.22 0.46
CA GLN A 933 -44.83 3.68 -0.22
C GLN A 933 -44.64 4.31 -1.60
N GLU A 934 -45.70 4.43 -2.40
CA GLU A 934 -45.67 5.12 -3.70
C GLU A 934 -45.24 6.59 -3.55
N ARG A 935 -45.83 7.30 -2.58
CA ARG A 935 -45.50 8.70 -2.30
C ARG A 935 -44.05 8.88 -1.85
N VAL A 936 -43.53 7.98 -1.03
CA VAL A 936 -42.13 7.98 -0.59
C VAL A 936 -41.19 7.69 -1.76
N ARG A 937 -41.47 6.67 -2.58
CA ARG A 937 -40.65 6.33 -3.76
C ARG A 937 -40.60 7.49 -4.77
N ALA A 938 -41.74 8.11 -5.04
CA ALA A 938 -41.81 9.29 -5.91
C ALA A 938 -40.94 10.45 -5.37
N ALA A 939 -41.00 10.72 -4.07
CA ALA A 939 -40.21 11.77 -3.44
C ALA A 939 -38.70 11.47 -3.43
N VAL A 940 -38.31 10.22 -3.14
CA VAL A 940 -36.91 9.79 -3.13
C VAL A 940 -36.32 9.86 -4.55
N SER A 941 -37.07 9.42 -5.56
CA SER A 941 -36.64 9.52 -6.97
C SER A 941 -36.47 10.97 -7.44
N ALA A 942 -37.37 11.87 -7.03
CA ALA A 942 -37.34 13.27 -7.47
C ALA A 942 -36.24 14.12 -6.81
N GLN A 943 -35.93 13.90 -5.53
CA GLN A 943 -35.09 14.83 -4.75
C GLN A 943 -33.95 14.14 -3.96
N GLY A 944 -33.84 12.81 -4.04
CA GLY A 944 -32.91 12.00 -3.28
C GLY A 944 -33.37 11.76 -1.83
N LEU A 945 -32.92 10.65 -1.22
CA LEU A 945 -33.35 10.24 0.12
C LEU A 945 -33.16 11.34 1.17
N ALA A 946 -31.99 11.96 1.22
CA ALA A 946 -31.64 12.98 2.23
C ALA A 946 -32.57 14.19 2.25
N ARG A 947 -33.20 14.56 1.12
CA ARG A 947 -34.14 15.69 1.04
C ARG A 947 -35.60 15.28 1.24
N SER A 948 -35.90 13.99 1.18
CA SER A 948 -37.26 13.43 1.30
C SER A 948 -37.60 12.90 2.69
N HIS A 949 -36.74 13.12 3.69
CA HIS A 949 -36.92 12.64 5.07
C HIS A 949 -38.27 13.03 5.71
N ILE A 950 -38.79 14.24 5.45
CA ILE A 950 -40.07 14.69 6.02
C ILE A 950 -41.24 13.83 5.53
N ILE A 951 -41.23 13.46 4.24
CA ILE A 951 -42.29 12.65 3.63
C ILE A 951 -42.22 11.21 4.15
N VAL A 952 -41.02 10.68 4.35
CA VAL A 952 -40.81 9.36 4.99
C VAL A 952 -41.34 9.37 6.42
N LEU A 953 -41.06 10.40 7.22
CA LEU A 953 -41.56 10.50 8.60
C LEU A 953 -43.10 10.62 8.67
N ASP A 954 -43.74 11.35 7.75
CA ASP A 954 -45.21 11.44 7.64
C ASP A 954 -45.83 10.07 7.29
N ALA A 955 -45.22 9.35 6.35
CA ALA A 955 -45.64 8.01 5.97
C ALA A 955 -45.57 7.01 7.15
N LEU A 956 -44.43 6.98 7.84
CA LEU A 956 -44.24 6.11 9.01
C LEU A 956 -45.16 6.48 10.17
N LEU A 957 -45.42 7.78 10.38
CA LEU A 957 -46.36 8.26 11.39
C LEU A 957 -47.77 7.72 11.15
N LYS A 958 -48.27 7.81 9.91
CA LYS A 958 -49.62 7.32 9.54
C LYS A 958 -49.77 5.82 9.72
N LEU A 959 -48.76 5.04 9.33
CA LEU A 959 -48.78 3.59 9.54
C LEU A 959 -48.85 3.24 11.03
N ARG A 960 -48.05 3.91 11.87
CA ARG A 960 -48.08 3.73 13.33
C ARG A 960 -49.43 4.13 13.94
N GLN A 961 -50.08 5.17 13.42
CA GLN A 961 -51.42 5.56 13.84
C GLN A 961 -52.44 4.46 13.54
N VAL A 962 -52.42 3.85 12.35
CA VAL A 962 -53.31 2.72 12.00
C VAL A 962 -53.11 1.53 12.92
N CYS A 963 -51.85 1.20 13.26
CA CYS A 963 -51.53 0.12 14.19
C CYS A 963 -52.11 0.36 15.59
N CYS A 964 -52.12 1.62 16.06
CA CYS A 964 -52.66 1.98 17.36
C CYS A 964 -54.20 1.96 17.40
N ASP A 965 -54.83 2.67 16.47
CA ASP A 965 -56.28 2.72 16.28
C ASP A 965 -56.64 3.41 14.94
N PRO A 966 -57.52 2.82 14.10
CA PRO A 966 -57.96 3.40 12.83
C PRO A 966 -58.46 4.85 12.93
N ARG A 967 -59.08 5.23 14.05
CA ARG A 967 -59.66 6.57 14.28
C ARG A 967 -58.60 7.67 14.34
N LEU A 968 -57.33 7.33 14.60
CA LEU A 968 -56.22 8.29 14.68
C LEU A 968 -55.84 8.88 13.31
N VAL A 969 -56.13 8.18 12.21
CA VAL A 969 -55.82 8.65 10.85
C VAL A 969 -56.83 9.70 10.38
N GLY A 970 -58.10 9.61 10.82
CA GLY A 970 -59.18 10.52 10.45
C GLY A 970 -59.15 11.89 11.14
N ALA A 971 -58.57 11.99 12.33
CA ALA A 971 -58.51 13.24 13.10
C ALA A 971 -57.53 14.29 12.53
N ALA A 972 -56.57 13.88 11.69
CA ALA A 972 -55.58 14.80 11.11
C ALA A 972 -56.11 15.65 9.93
N GLY A 973 -57.28 15.31 9.37
CA GLY A 973 -57.91 16.03 8.26
C GLY A 973 -58.83 17.19 8.67
N ALA A 974 -59.19 17.31 9.96
CA ALA A 974 -60.20 18.26 10.44
C ALA A 974 -59.63 19.59 10.98
N ALA A 975 -58.32 19.75 11.11
CA ALA A 975 -57.69 20.97 11.66
C ALA A 975 -57.20 21.97 10.58
N GLY A 976 -57.66 21.85 9.33
CA GLY A 976 -57.10 22.57 8.19
C GLY A 976 -58.07 23.28 7.24
N ARG A 977 -59.36 23.46 7.60
CA ARG A 977 -60.30 24.26 6.79
C ARG A 977 -61.20 25.12 7.68
N GLY A 978 -60.64 26.23 8.15
CA GLY A 978 -61.44 27.38 8.58
C GLY A 978 -61.89 28.17 7.34
N GLY A 979 -63.19 28.20 7.10
CA GLY A 979 -63.86 29.14 6.21
C GLY A 979 -65.31 29.29 6.68
N PRO A 980 -65.78 30.49 7.04
CA PRO A 980 -67.10 30.67 7.64
C PRO A 980 -68.18 30.83 6.56
N GLY A 981 -69.39 30.33 6.86
CA GLY A 981 -70.62 30.88 6.31
C GLY A 981 -71.56 29.91 5.58
N GLY A 982 -72.76 29.75 6.14
CA GLY A 982 -73.95 29.27 5.42
C GLY A 982 -74.91 28.45 6.29
N PRO A 983 -75.98 29.05 6.85
CA PRO A 983 -77.07 28.29 7.48
C PRO A 983 -78.14 27.94 6.44
N GLY A 984 -78.60 26.69 6.39
CA GLY A 984 -79.80 26.35 5.62
C GLY A 984 -80.05 24.85 5.40
N GLY A 985 -81.08 24.34 6.07
CA GLY A 985 -81.84 23.15 5.64
C GLY A 985 -81.89 21.98 6.62
N PRO A 986 -83.04 21.71 7.27
CA PRO A 986 -83.30 20.45 7.96
C PRO A 986 -83.93 19.43 6.98
N GLY A 987 -83.50 18.17 7.02
CA GLY A 987 -84.23 17.07 6.39
C GLY A 987 -83.34 16.02 5.75
N GLY A 988 -83.27 14.84 6.36
CA GLY A 988 -82.62 13.67 5.78
C GLY A 988 -82.19 12.65 6.84
N ALA A 989 -83.16 12.02 7.50
CA ALA A 989 -82.90 10.86 8.33
C ALA A 989 -82.58 9.63 7.46
N GLY A 990 -81.52 8.90 7.83
CA GLY A 990 -81.46 7.44 7.70
C GLY A 990 -80.60 6.84 6.59
N GLY A 991 -79.44 6.29 6.99
CA GLY A 991 -79.05 4.94 6.59
C GLY A 991 -77.78 4.77 5.73
N ALA A 992 -76.63 4.52 6.38
CA ALA A 992 -75.70 3.41 6.07
C ALA A 992 -74.39 3.53 6.89
N GLY A 993 -74.38 2.87 8.05
CA GLY A 993 -73.24 2.38 8.84
C GLY A 993 -71.86 3.02 8.69
N GLU A 994 -71.55 3.98 9.57
CA GLU A 994 -70.20 4.05 10.15
C GLU A 994 -69.98 2.75 10.94
N ARG A 995 -69.42 1.73 10.28
CA ARG A 995 -68.83 0.58 10.99
C ARG A 995 -67.77 1.17 11.92
N LEU A 996 -68.01 1.15 13.23
CA LEU A 996 -66.99 1.38 14.24
C LEU A 996 -65.87 0.36 13.96
N MET A 997 -64.81 0.79 13.26
CA MET A 997 -63.66 -0.08 13.04
C MET A 997 -63.01 -0.31 14.40
N ARG A 998 -63.06 -1.56 14.88
CA ARG A 998 -62.44 -1.97 16.15
C ARG A 998 -60.92 -1.91 16.02
N SER A 999 -60.25 -1.61 17.12
CA SER A 999 -58.78 -1.63 17.21
C SER A 999 -58.35 -2.89 17.95
N ALA A 1000 -57.59 -3.76 17.29
CA ALA A 1000 -57.12 -5.03 17.85
C ALA A 1000 -56.32 -4.83 19.15
N LYS A 1001 -55.50 -3.77 19.21
CA LYS A 1001 -54.73 -3.43 20.42
C LYS A 1001 -55.60 -2.93 21.57
N LEU A 1002 -56.65 -2.16 21.26
CA LEU A 1002 -57.56 -1.65 22.27
C LEU A 1002 -58.40 -2.81 22.84
N ASP A 1003 -58.86 -3.71 21.98
CA ASP A 1003 -59.60 -4.91 22.38
C ASP A 1003 -58.73 -5.80 23.29
N LEU A 1004 -57.47 -6.05 22.92
CA LEU A 1004 -56.52 -6.79 23.77
C LEU A 1004 -56.29 -6.07 25.11
N LEU A 1005 -56.05 -4.76 25.10
CA LEU A 1005 -55.87 -3.98 26.33
C LEU A 1005 -57.08 -4.10 27.27
N LEU A 1006 -58.29 -3.95 26.74
CA LEU A 1006 -59.53 -4.04 27.53
C LEU A 1006 -59.82 -5.46 28.02
N SER A 1007 -59.31 -6.49 27.35
CA SER A 1007 -59.36 -7.86 27.85
C SER A 1007 -58.39 -8.11 29.01
N MET A 1008 -57.20 -7.50 28.97
CA MET A 1008 -56.15 -7.70 29.98
C MET A 1008 -56.37 -6.89 31.26
N LEU A 1009 -56.90 -5.66 31.14
CA LEU A 1009 -57.00 -4.74 32.28
C LEU A 1009 -57.87 -5.26 33.45
N PRO A 1010 -59.06 -5.85 33.23
CA PRO A 1010 -59.90 -6.35 34.32
C PRO A 1010 -59.18 -7.38 35.19
N GLU A 1011 -58.53 -8.37 34.58
CA GLU A 1011 -57.78 -9.42 35.31
C GLU A 1011 -56.65 -8.82 36.15
N LEU A 1012 -55.86 -7.90 35.58
CA LEU A 1012 -54.77 -7.23 36.30
C LEU A 1012 -55.30 -6.42 37.50
N ILE A 1013 -56.44 -5.74 37.33
CA ILE A 1013 -57.04 -4.91 38.38
C ILE A 1013 -57.66 -5.78 39.48
N GLU A 1014 -58.32 -6.89 39.13
CA GLU A 1014 -58.85 -7.86 40.09
C GLU A 1014 -57.75 -8.53 40.92
N GLU A 1015 -56.58 -8.78 40.32
CA GLU A 1015 -55.36 -9.22 41.03
C GLU A 1015 -54.76 -8.14 41.96
N GLY A 1016 -55.34 -6.93 42.00
CA GLY A 1016 -54.88 -5.81 42.81
C GLY A 1016 -53.60 -5.14 42.30
N ARG A 1017 -53.26 -5.35 41.01
CA ARG A 1017 -52.10 -4.73 40.37
C ARG A 1017 -52.36 -3.27 40.07
N ARG A 1018 -51.27 -2.51 39.94
CA ARG A 1018 -51.32 -1.10 39.60
C ARG A 1018 -50.56 -0.84 38.33
N VAL A 1019 -51.26 -0.23 37.37
CA VAL A 1019 -50.86 -0.22 35.97
C VAL A 1019 -50.46 1.19 35.55
N LEU A 1020 -49.26 1.33 34.97
CA LEU A 1020 -48.87 2.51 34.17
C LEU A 1020 -49.06 2.20 32.70
N LEU A 1021 -49.84 3.01 31.99
CA LEU A 1021 -50.05 2.88 30.56
C LEU A 1021 -49.42 4.05 29.82
N PHE A 1022 -48.48 3.74 28.94
CA PHE A 1022 -47.77 4.72 28.12
C PHE A 1022 -48.20 4.65 26.65
N SER A 1023 -48.45 5.82 26.08
CA SER A 1023 -48.61 6.00 24.62
C SER A 1023 -47.93 7.30 24.18
N GLN A 1024 -47.36 7.30 22.98
CA GLN A 1024 -46.81 8.51 22.38
C GLN A 1024 -47.89 9.45 21.83
N PHE A 1025 -49.09 8.92 21.54
CA PHE A 1025 -50.19 9.65 20.91
C PHE A 1025 -51.20 10.09 21.97
N THR A 1026 -51.29 11.40 22.23
CA THR A 1026 -52.30 11.94 23.15
C THR A 1026 -53.73 11.64 22.69
N GLY A 1027 -53.96 11.59 21.38
CA GLY A 1027 -55.22 11.12 20.81
C GLY A 1027 -55.55 9.68 21.18
N MET A 1028 -54.56 8.79 21.22
CA MET A 1028 -54.78 7.40 21.67
C MET A 1028 -55.10 7.34 23.15
N LEU A 1029 -54.43 8.14 23.99
CA LEU A 1029 -54.78 8.24 25.41
C LEU A 1029 -56.22 8.71 25.63
N ALA A 1030 -56.72 9.62 24.78
CA ALA A 1030 -58.11 10.05 24.82
C ALA A 1030 -59.09 8.94 24.42
N LEU A 1031 -58.75 8.12 23.41
CA LEU A 1031 -59.55 6.95 23.02
C LEU A 1031 -59.56 5.87 24.10
N ILE A 1032 -58.41 5.61 24.74
CA ILE A 1032 -58.29 4.68 25.87
C ILE A 1032 -59.10 5.21 27.05
N ALA A 1033 -58.99 6.49 27.38
CA ALA A 1033 -59.76 7.14 28.44
C ALA A 1033 -61.28 6.94 28.25
N ALA A 1034 -61.79 7.20 27.04
CA ALA A 1034 -63.21 6.98 26.72
C ALA A 1034 -63.63 5.50 26.89
N ALA A 1035 -62.80 4.56 26.45
CA ALA A 1035 -63.08 3.14 26.62
C ALA A 1035 -63.03 2.69 28.10
N LEU A 1036 -62.15 3.28 28.91
CA LEU A 1036 -62.09 3.03 30.36
C LEU A 1036 -63.30 3.61 31.08
N ASP A 1037 -63.78 4.78 30.66
CA ASP A 1037 -65.02 5.39 31.18
C ASP A 1037 -66.23 4.48 30.88
N GLU A 1038 -66.33 3.94 29.66
CA GLU A 1038 -67.35 2.96 29.28
C GLU A 1038 -67.26 1.65 30.09
N ALA A 1039 -66.04 1.18 30.36
CA ALA A 1039 -65.78 0.01 31.19
C ALA A 1039 -65.85 0.28 32.71
N ALA A 1040 -66.15 1.52 33.12
CA ALA A 1040 -66.19 1.97 34.51
C ALA A 1040 -64.89 1.71 35.31
N ILE A 1041 -63.72 1.78 34.66
CA ILE A 1041 -62.40 1.60 35.28
C ILE A 1041 -61.84 2.95 35.74
N PRO A 1042 -61.56 3.18 37.03
CA PRO A 1042 -61.00 4.46 37.49
C PRO A 1042 -59.56 4.67 37.01
N TYR A 1043 -59.25 5.87 36.53
CA TYR A 1043 -57.90 6.24 36.08
C TYR A 1043 -57.54 7.69 36.41
N VAL A 1044 -56.25 8.02 36.26
CA VAL A 1044 -55.74 9.40 36.20
C VAL A 1044 -54.87 9.57 34.96
N THR A 1045 -54.75 10.81 34.47
CA THR A 1045 -54.03 11.11 33.23
C THR A 1045 -52.97 12.20 33.46
N LEU A 1046 -51.78 12.02 32.87
CA LEU A 1046 -50.72 13.00 32.82
C LEU A 1046 -50.25 13.23 31.38
N THR A 1047 -50.50 14.42 30.86
CA THR A 1047 -50.09 14.86 29.52
C THR A 1047 -49.26 16.15 29.61
N GLY A 1048 -48.81 16.67 28.47
CA GLY A 1048 -48.10 17.96 28.42
C GLY A 1048 -48.96 19.14 28.86
N GLU A 1049 -50.28 19.02 28.74
CA GLU A 1049 -51.28 20.06 29.04
C GLU A 1049 -51.74 20.06 30.50
N THR A 1050 -51.33 19.05 31.28
CA THR A 1050 -51.68 18.96 32.70
C THR A 1050 -50.98 20.07 33.50
N ALA A 1051 -51.76 21.03 33.99
CA ALA A 1051 -51.27 22.15 34.81
C ALA A 1051 -50.85 21.71 36.22
N ASP A 1052 -51.72 20.99 36.94
CA ASP A 1052 -51.40 20.40 38.24
C ASP A 1052 -50.95 18.94 38.08
N ARG A 1053 -49.63 18.76 38.02
CA ARG A 1053 -49.00 17.44 37.86
C ARG A 1053 -48.89 16.67 39.18
N VAL A 1054 -49.02 17.34 40.33
CA VAL A 1054 -48.78 16.73 41.65
C VAL A 1054 -49.99 15.91 42.08
N ARG A 1055 -51.19 16.45 41.87
CA ARG A 1055 -52.46 15.79 42.23
C ARG A 1055 -52.62 14.39 41.61
N PRO A 1056 -52.51 14.17 40.28
CA PRO A 1056 -52.69 12.84 39.70
C PRO A 1056 -51.64 11.83 40.20
N VAL A 1057 -50.38 12.26 40.37
CA VAL A 1057 -49.30 11.42 40.89
C VAL A 1057 -49.59 10.98 42.34
N THR A 1058 -50.08 11.90 43.17
CA THR A 1058 -50.39 11.64 44.58
C THR A 1058 -51.53 10.62 44.71
N ARG A 1059 -52.62 10.81 43.96
CA ARG A 1059 -53.79 9.91 43.97
C ARG A 1059 -53.42 8.48 43.57
N PHE A 1060 -52.59 8.32 42.53
CA PHE A 1060 -52.12 7.01 42.09
C PHE A 1060 -51.20 6.35 43.12
N GLN A 1061 -50.23 7.08 43.67
CA GLN A 1061 -49.31 6.58 44.68
C GLN A 1061 -50.03 6.18 45.99
N GLN A 1062 -51.07 6.90 46.37
CA GLN A 1062 -51.93 6.57 47.52
C GLN A 1062 -52.88 5.39 47.26
N GLY A 1063 -53.10 5.02 46.00
CA GLY A 1063 -53.95 3.89 45.63
C GLY A 1063 -55.42 4.17 45.46
N GLU A 1064 -55.78 5.43 45.25
CA GLU A 1064 -57.16 5.80 44.95
C GLU A 1064 -57.64 5.30 43.58
N VAL A 1065 -56.70 5.01 42.66
CA VAL A 1065 -56.99 4.58 41.29
C VAL A 1065 -56.02 3.47 40.87
N PRO A 1066 -56.49 2.45 40.13
CA PRO A 1066 -55.65 1.33 39.69
C PRO A 1066 -54.80 1.63 38.44
N LEU A 1067 -55.16 2.63 37.64
CA LEU A 1067 -54.56 2.89 36.33
C LEU A 1067 -54.08 4.35 36.17
N PHE A 1068 -52.89 4.53 35.61
CA PHE A 1068 -52.31 5.84 35.29
C PHE A 1068 -51.95 5.93 33.80
N LEU A 1069 -52.68 6.75 33.06
CA LEU A 1069 -52.41 7.08 31.66
C LEU A 1069 -51.35 8.18 31.57
N ILE A 1070 -50.23 7.90 30.91
CA ILE A 1070 -49.10 8.84 30.84
C ILE A 1070 -48.67 9.00 29.39
N SER A 1071 -48.64 10.24 28.90
CA SER A 1071 -48.04 10.49 27.58
C SER A 1071 -46.53 10.31 27.68
N LEU A 1072 -45.93 9.64 26.70
CA LEU A 1072 -44.52 9.24 26.81
C LEU A 1072 -43.57 10.46 26.93
N LYS A 1073 -43.94 11.61 26.34
CA LYS A 1073 -43.25 12.90 26.52
C LYS A 1073 -43.43 13.53 27.91
N ALA A 1074 -44.57 13.29 28.57
CA ALA A 1074 -44.84 13.75 29.93
C ALA A 1074 -44.33 12.77 31.01
N GLY A 1075 -44.12 11.50 30.63
CA GLY A 1075 -43.58 10.43 31.48
C GLY A 1075 -42.06 10.29 31.46
N GLY A 1076 -41.36 10.84 30.46
CA GLY A 1076 -39.89 10.82 30.33
C GLY A 1076 -39.13 11.62 31.39
N VAL A 1077 -39.75 11.98 32.52
CA VAL A 1077 -39.28 13.03 33.42
C VAL A 1077 -39.55 12.69 34.88
N GLY A 1078 -38.56 12.14 35.56
CA GLY A 1078 -38.34 12.33 37.01
C GLY A 1078 -39.29 11.75 38.02
N LEU A 1079 -40.47 11.29 37.62
CA LEU A 1079 -41.50 10.93 38.59
C LEU A 1079 -41.14 9.63 39.32
N ASN A 1080 -41.43 9.60 40.61
CA ASN A 1080 -41.31 8.42 41.45
C ASN A 1080 -42.69 7.75 41.46
N LEU A 1081 -42.86 6.57 40.83
CA LEU A 1081 -44.14 5.86 40.66
C LEU A 1081 -44.04 4.40 41.16
N THR A 1082 -43.43 4.21 42.32
CA THR A 1082 -43.17 2.89 42.93
C THR A 1082 -44.42 2.07 43.23
N ALA A 1083 -45.60 2.68 43.39
CA ALA A 1083 -46.83 1.93 43.60
C ALA A 1083 -47.22 1.03 42.42
N ALA A 1084 -46.72 1.31 41.21
CA ALA A 1084 -46.99 0.49 40.04
C ALA A 1084 -46.11 -0.77 40.03
N ASP A 1085 -46.73 -1.93 39.81
CA ASP A 1085 -46.06 -3.22 39.57
C ASP A 1085 -46.23 -3.68 38.12
N THR A 1086 -47.03 -2.98 37.32
CA THR A 1086 -47.33 -3.33 35.93
C THR A 1086 -47.17 -2.12 35.02
N VAL A 1087 -46.46 -2.27 33.91
CA VAL A 1087 -46.23 -1.22 32.91
C VAL A 1087 -46.67 -1.73 31.54
N ILE A 1088 -47.52 -0.98 30.84
CA ILE A 1088 -47.98 -1.29 29.49
C ILE A 1088 -47.49 -0.19 28.55
N HIS A 1089 -46.66 -0.56 27.58
CA HIS A 1089 -46.31 0.27 26.43
C HIS A 1089 -47.28 -0.07 25.29
N TYR A 1090 -48.20 0.85 25.02
CA TYR A 1090 -49.25 0.65 24.00
C TYR A 1090 -48.71 0.70 22.58
N ASP A 1091 -47.68 1.49 22.35
CA ASP A 1091 -47.05 1.68 21.05
C ASP A 1091 -45.52 1.81 21.18
N PRO A 1092 -44.73 1.20 20.28
CA PRO A 1092 -43.28 1.27 20.34
C PRO A 1092 -42.78 2.65 19.90
N TRP A 1093 -41.72 3.12 20.54
CA TRP A 1093 -41.04 4.35 20.18
C TRP A 1093 -39.85 4.10 19.24
N TRP A 1094 -39.09 5.14 18.86
CA TRP A 1094 -37.87 4.99 18.07
C TRP A 1094 -36.62 4.95 18.94
N ASN A 1095 -36.72 5.45 20.19
CA ASN A 1095 -35.61 5.53 21.13
C ASN A 1095 -35.85 4.55 22.31
N PRO A 1096 -35.17 3.39 22.32
CA PRO A 1096 -35.39 2.37 23.36
C PRO A 1096 -34.97 2.86 24.75
N ALA A 1097 -33.98 3.76 24.84
CA ALA A 1097 -33.53 4.36 26.09
C ALA A 1097 -34.68 5.05 26.84
N ALA A 1098 -35.58 5.66 26.09
CA ALA A 1098 -36.60 6.51 26.66
C ALA A 1098 -37.91 5.74 26.96
N GLU A 1099 -38.13 4.55 26.35
CA GLU A 1099 -39.05 3.53 26.87
C GLU A 1099 -38.54 2.93 28.18
N ASN A 1100 -37.25 2.56 28.24
CA ASN A 1100 -36.63 2.02 29.45
C ASN A 1100 -36.71 3.03 30.60
N GLN A 1101 -36.48 4.31 30.32
CA GLN A 1101 -36.65 5.41 31.27
C GLN A 1101 -38.08 5.50 31.83
N ALA A 1102 -39.10 5.22 31.03
CA ALA A 1102 -40.50 5.22 31.46
C ALA A 1102 -40.81 3.99 32.32
N THR A 1103 -40.35 2.80 31.92
CA THR A 1103 -40.45 1.56 32.69
C THR A 1103 -39.76 1.66 34.06
N ASP A 1104 -38.57 2.25 34.10
CA ASP A 1104 -37.75 2.42 35.30
C ASP A 1104 -38.37 3.40 36.31
N ARG A 1105 -39.50 4.03 36.00
CA ARG A 1105 -40.29 4.81 36.97
C ARG A 1105 -41.02 3.93 37.98
N ALA A 1106 -41.40 2.71 37.56
CA ALA A 1106 -41.98 1.67 38.39
C ALA A 1106 -40.90 0.72 38.95
N HIS A 1107 -39.95 0.30 38.10
CA HIS A 1107 -38.84 -0.59 38.50
C HIS A 1107 -37.65 0.20 39.06
N ARG A 1108 -37.76 0.61 40.32
CA ARG A 1108 -36.78 1.45 41.00
C ARG A 1108 -36.65 1.08 42.48
N LEU A 1109 -35.60 1.58 43.12
CA LEU A 1109 -35.38 1.37 44.55
C LEU A 1109 -36.59 1.87 45.36
N GLY A 1110 -37.07 1.01 46.26
CA GLY A 1110 -38.34 1.19 46.97
C GLY A 1110 -39.51 0.38 46.38
N GLN A 1111 -39.29 -0.35 45.29
CA GLN A 1111 -40.20 -1.38 44.78
C GLN A 1111 -39.98 -2.69 45.54
N ASP A 1112 -41.06 -3.26 46.08
CA ASP A 1112 -41.08 -4.55 46.78
C ASP A 1112 -41.73 -5.67 45.96
N LYS A 1113 -42.42 -5.34 44.86
CA LYS A 1113 -43.08 -6.29 43.97
C LYS A 1113 -42.33 -6.51 42.64
N PRO A 1114 -42.38 -7.72 42.05
CA PRO A 1114 -41.92 -7.95 40.68
C PRO A 1114 -42.64 -7.02 39.69
N VAL A 1115 -41.89 -6.45 38.75
CA VAL A 1115 -42.44 -5.50 37.75
C VAL A 1115 -42.63 -6.19 36.41
N PHE A 1116 -43.86 -6.17 35.90
CA PHE A 1116 -44.21 -6.74 34.60
C PHE A 1116 -44.34 -5.64 33.56
N VAL A 1117 -43.68 -5.81 32.41
CA VAL A 1117 -43.63 -4.82 31.34
C VAL A 1117 -44.22 -5.44 30.08
N TYR A 1118 -45.44 -5.06 29.73
CA TYR A 1118 -46.13 -5.52 28.53
C TYR A 1118 -45.87 -4.54 27.38
N LYS A 1119 -45.38 -5.03 26.24
CA LYS A 1119 -45.23 -4.25 25.01
C LYS A 1119 -46.23 -4.74 23.97
N LEU A 1120 -47.24 -3.94 23.66
CA LEU A 1120 -48.24 -4.26 22.65
C LEU A 1120 -47.69 -3.91 21.27
N ILE A 1121 -47.43 -4.91 20.43
CA ILE A 1121 -46.79 -4.74 19.12
C ILE A 1121 -47.68 -5.35 18.04
N ALA A 1122 -48.10 -4.57 17.04
CA ALA A 1122 -48.83 -5.11 15.91
C ALA A 1122 -47.90 -6.01 15.05
N ALA A 1123 -48.19 -7.31 15.01
CA ALA A 1123 -47.35 -8.33 14.35
C ALA A 1123 -47.32 -8.11 12.83
N GLY A 1124 -46.17 -8.32 12.18
CA GLY A 1124 -46.01 -8.15 10.74
C GLY A 1124 -46.12 -6.70 10.24
N SER A 1125 -46.27 -5.73 11.13
CA SER A 1125 -46.46 -4.32 10.80
C SER A 1125 -45.17 -3.49 10.96
N ILE A 1126 -45.28 -2.18 10.70
CA ILE A 1126 -44.19 -1.23 10.92
C ILE A 1126 -43.69 -1.23 12.37
N GLU A 1127 -44.55 -1.55 13.34
CA GLU A 1127 -44.17 -1.57 14.75
C GLU A 1127 -43.18 -2.69 15.09
N GLU A 1128 -43.36 -3.89 14.51
CA GLU A 1128 -42.42 -5.00 14.67
C GLU A 1128 -41.04 -4.63 14.09
N LYS A 1129 -41.03 -4.02 12.91
CA LYS A 1129 -39.79 -3.52 12.27
C LYS A 1129 -39.10 -2.43 13.07
N ILE A 1130 -39.86 -1.57 13.75
CA ILE A 1130 -39.29 -0.58 14.67
C ILE A 1130 -38.59 -1.28 15.84
N VAL A 1131 -39.19 -2.31 16.44
CA VAL A 1131 -38.58 -3.06 17.55
C VAL A 1131 -37.30 -3.77 17.09
N GLU A 1132 -37.31 -4.44 15.94
CA GLU A 1132 -36.11 -5.06 15.35
C GLU A 1132 -34.96 -4.04 15.16
N LEU A 1133 -35.29 -2.82 14.72
CA LEU A 1133 -34.31 -1.73 14.59
C LEU A 1133 -33.80 -1.18 15.92
N GLN A 1134 -34.67 -1.13 16.95
CA GLN A 1134 -34.26 -0.74 18.30
C GLN A 1134 -33.21 -1.70 18.87
N GLU A 1135 -33.42 -3.01 18.71
CA GLU A 1135 -32.51 -4.05 19.20
C GLU A 1135 -31.13 -3.92 18.55
N ARG A 1136 -31.07 -3.74 17.22
CA ARG A 1136 -29.81 -3.50 16.50
C ARG A 1136 -29.06 -2.26 17.03
N LYS A 1137 -29.77 -1.18 17.35
CA LYS A 1137 -29.16 0.06 17.90
C LYS A 1137 -28.68 -0.11 19.34
N ALA A 1138 -29.45 -0.80 20.18
CA ALA A 1138 -29.09 -1.05 21.57
C ALA A 1138 -27.77 -1.84 21.67
N VAL A 1139 -27.59 -2.86 20.81
CA VAL A 1139 -26.34 -3.64 20.71
C VAL A 1139 -25.15 -2.74 20.38
N LEU A 1140 -25.29 -1.78 19.46
CA LEU A 1140 -24.21 -0.84 19.14
C LEU A 1140 -23.84 0.03 20.35
N ALA A 1141 -24.84 0.62 21.00
CA ALA A 1141 -24.60 1.51 22.14
C ALA A 1141 -23.92 0.78 23.30
N ASP A 1142 -24.34 -0.46 23.57
CA ASP A 1142 -23.70 -1.29 24.56
C ASP A 1142 -22.29 -1.74 24.13
N SER A 1143 -22.05 -2.10 22.87
CA SER A 1143 -20.70 -2.51 22.38
C SER A 1143 -19.62 -1.44 22.47
N ILE A 1144 -19.98 -0.15 22.56
CA ILE A 1144 -19.02 0.95 22.76
C ILE A 1144 -18.64 1.07 24.26
N LEU A 1145 -19.50 0.55 25.13
CA LEU A 1145 -19.42 0.66 26.58
C LEU A 1145 -19.07 -0.68 27.27
N SER A 1146 -19.16 -1.83 26.56
CA SER A 1146 -18.78 -3.18 27.00
C SER A 1146 -17.73 -3.82 26.05
N GLN A 1147 -16.99 -4.83 26.53
CA GLN A 1147 -15.82 -5.38 25.83
C GLN A 1147 -16.12 -6.29 24.62
N ASP A 1148 -17.36 -6.74 24.42
CA ASP A 1148 -17.70 -7.67 23.34
C ASP A 1148 -18.85 -7.16 22.45
N ALA A 1149 -18.69 -7.41 21.14
CA ALA A 1149 -19.69 -7.45 20.05
C ALA A 1149 -19.43 -6.50 18.84
N ALA A 1150 -19.57 -7.10 17.66
CA ALA A 1150 -19.23 -6.57 16.34
C ALA A 1150 -20.36 -5.75 15.68
N GLY A 1151 -19.94 -4.75 14.90
CA GLY A 1151 -20.60 -4.20 13.70
C GLY A 1151 -22.01 -3.62 13.78
N ALA A 1152 -22.18 -2.33 13.47
CA ALA A 1152 -23.48 -1.75 13.11
C ALA A 1152 -23.54 -1.38 11.63
N ALA A 1153 -24.68 -1.65 11.00
CA ALA A 1153 -25.03 -1.25 9.64
C ALA A 1153 -25.76 0.11 9.64
N LYS A 1154 -25.62 0.86 8.52
CA LYS A 1154 -26.33 2.12 8.26
C LYS A 1154 -27.72 1.85 7.70
N PHE A 1155 -28.64 2.78 7.95
CA PHE A 1155 -29.95 2.90 7.29
C PHE A 1155 -29.76 3.02 5.76
N SER A 1156 -29.99 1.93 5.02
CA SER A 1156 -29.87 1.84 3.56
C SER A 1156 -31.23 1.98 2.86
N ASP A 1157 -31.22 2.05 1.53
CA ASP A 1157 -32.45 1.91 0.74
C ASP A 1157 -33.14 0.55 1.01
N ASP A 1158 -32.36 -0.50 1.30
CA ASP A 1158 -32.89 -1.81 1.69
C ASP A 1158 -33.62 -1.76 3.04
N ASP A 1159 -33.13 -0.98 4.01
CA ASP A 1159 -33.84 -0.78 5.28
C ASP A 1159 -35.16 -0.03 5.06
N LEU A 1160 -35.20 0.86 4.07
CA LEU A 1160 -36.39 1.60 3.70
C LEU A 1160 -37.42 0.70 3.02
N ASP A 1161 -37.00 -0.15 2.09
CA ASP A 1161 -37.87 -1.17 1.50
C ASP A 1161 -38.35 -2.19 2.54
N ALA A 1162 -37.50 -2.57 3.50
CA ALA A 1162 -37.87 -3.46 4.60
C ALA A 1162 -38.95 -2.87 5.52
N LEU A 1163 -38.94 -1.55 5.77
CA LEU A 1163 -39.97 -0.87 6.57
C LEU A 1163 -41.33 -0.80 5.87
N PHE A 1164 -41.35 -0.83 4.54
CA PHE A 1164 -42.58 -0.83 3.74
C PHE A 1164 -42.92 -2.21 3.18
N ALA A 1165 -42.33 -3.29 3.70
CA ALA A 1165 -42.70 -4.64 3.32
C ALA A 1165 -44.19 -4.93 3.64
N PRO A 1166 -44.90 -5.71 2.81
CA PRO A 1166 -46.28 -6.10 3.09
C PRO A 1166 -46.39 -6.98 4.34
N MET A 1167 -47.52 -6.92 5.03
CA MET A 1167 -47.80 -7.82 6.15
C MET A 1167 -47.87 -9.28 5.64
N PRO A 1168 -47.20 -10.24 6.30
CA PRO A 1168 -47.26 -11.65 5.93
C PRO A 1168 -48.70 -12.16 5.97
N GLU A 1169 -49.06 -13.06 5.05
CA GLU A 1169 -50.38 -13.71 5.07
C GLU A 1169 -50.56 -14.47 6.38
N ILE A 1170 -51.72 -14.30 7.05
CA ILE A 1170 -52.06 -15.12 8.21
C ILE A 1170 -52.47 -16.48 7.66
N ASP A 1171 -51.56 -17.45 7.70
CA ASP A 1171 -51.93 -18.86 7.54
C ASP A 1171 -52.90 -19.18 8.69
N GLY A 1172 -54.15 -19.52 8.36
CA GLY A 1172 -55.26 -19.74 9.29
C GLY A 1172 -55.14 -20.99 10.17
N ALA A 1173 -53.95 -21.29 10.70
CA ALA A 1173 -53.68 -22.38 11.61
C ALA A 1173 -52.76 -21.94 12.76
N ARG A 1174 -53.30 -21.13 13.67
CA ARG A 1174 -52.82 -21.04 15.06
C ARG A 1174 -53.98 -20.89 16.02
#